data_AF-A0AAW0FU86-F1
#
_entry.id   AF-A0AAW0FU86-F1
#
_cell.length_a   1.000
_cell.length_b   1.000
_cell.length_c   1.000
_cell.angle_alpha   90.00
_cell.angle_beta   90.00
_cell.angle_gamma   90.00
#
_symmetry.space_group_name_H-M   'P 1'
#
loop_
_entity.id
_entity.type
_entity.pdbx_description
1 polymer ?
#
loop_
_entity_poly.entity_id
_entity_poly.type
_entity_poly.pdbx_seq_one_letter_code
_entity_poly.pdbx_strand_id
1 'polypeptide(L)'
;MFIYLWTLFWVLRLFPIVSSQIGQSTSLPFILPLALKSPYLHAWTSKPHVNLSWPMFWNGDEQVWEGMVRIDNHAYQWIGNSKIHPDTANLTDVRITPTRTIVTYVAGPAQLTATFLSPIERSDPVRQSMPFSYVTLDVNFTDGLQHRVQVYMDISGEWLTASTADVITWSTSTAGTSSSNFHQIQRNVSRAFVESGNRAEDTIAVFGAQSGPSVSAVVGEADSYRRQFISSGVASGAAFMPPAPMGNPFPVFTVVQDLGNISSTSAPAVFAIGIYRNPSISSTGTTQAQKRAPLFAASFESISDVMDSFLSDFPNAKSRADDMDSLILNAAGNISEPYKDLVSLAARQTMASTELTIANGENGGWNMSDIKMFMKDIGDSGRVNPVEKIYASFPFFLFINSTYAGQLLSPLLELQDSSSSDQAFAARDLGQNYPQADGTIIKHEQQVEHTSSMLIMTFAHARISGDGAFISKHYSLLRKWAEYLVRSTMSPPDSTTVDDATYANSTNLVIKGIIALKAMSEISNAVSRNEDANRYSKFTSAFMDQWSAFTQMSTNDSHLPLSLGDDNPSSWVQMYNFYVDQLLNTSLIDEKILQNQAQFYQSMLLQSPGGLPLDSKSGVASVAWSSFTAATISDSTIRNNLINSVHDQFFKAQPNDTRPFPLNYNIDGSSTTKPKNANPAVGAIFAPLALSLPHAQSITIPPSTPPTPTQITSKKHRSIAGPVAGGVIGGLALLLLTVLGVFCLRRRRNQTETPHVEAFTTNPSIVTDQGHTVNSQDSASPPQMAQREEASRPFGVFGKTGQVLASKRSWVVNVTPASIPVPMAGSSREPITPTAVSGSSQRAEAGSRYNQSQPSTTEMQGLRSEVASLRRFMYQLQVDKIEAPPSYSM
;
A
#
# COMPACT_ATOMS: atom_id res chain seq x y z
N MET A 1 62.53 -9.03 -20.27
CA MET A 1 61.59 -8.49 -19.27
C MET A 1 60.23 -8.21 -19.93
N PHE A 2 59.48 -9.23 -20.35
CA PHE A 2 58.21 -9.03 -21.09
C PHE A 2 57.20 -10.21 -21.02
N ILE A 3 57.39 -11.17 -20.10
CA ILE A 3 56.56 -12.40 -20.01
C ILE A 3 55.76 -12.50 -18.70
N TYR A 4 56.15 -11.78 -17.64
CA TYR A 4 55.52 -11.86 -16.32
C TYR A 4 54.27 -10.97 -16.11
N LEU A 5 53.79 -10.28 -17.14
CA LEU A 5 52.64 -9.36 -17.04
C LEU A 5 51.29 -9.96 -17.52
N TRP A 6 51.29 -11.17 -18.10
CA TRP A 6 50.08 -11.79 -18.65
C TRP A 6 49.42 -12.84 -17.72
N THR A 7 50.14 -13.37 -16.74
CA THR A 7 49.61 -14.41 -15.82
C THR A 7 48.83 -13.84 -14.64
N LEU A 8 48.97 -12.56 -14.31
CA LEU A 8 48.30 -11.95 -13.16
C LEU A 8 46.79 -11.66 -13.39
N PHE A 9 46.34 -11.65 -14.65
CA PHE A 9 44.97 -11.25 -15.02
C PHE A 9 43.91 -12.38 -14.90
N TRP A 10 44.32 -13.62 -14.60
CA TRP A 10 43.43 -14.79 -14.60
C TRP A 10 43.27 -15.50 -13.24
N VAL A 11 43.96 -15.04 -12.19
CA VAL A 11 43.93 -15.69 -10.86
C VAL A 11 42.90 -15.07 -9.90
N LEU A 12 42.30 -13.92 -10.25
CA LEU A 12 41.35 -13.17 -9.41
C LEU A 12 39.85 -13.44 -9.70
N ARG A 13 39.50 -14.62 -10.22
CA ARG A 13 38.10 -15.03 -10.47
C ARG A 13 37.66 -16.32 -9.74
N LEU A 14 38.31 -16.65 -8.62
CA LEU A 14 37.89 -17.72 -7.71
C LEU A 14 37.87 -17.25 -6.24
N PHE A 15 37.25 -16.10 -5.99
CA PHE A 15 36.58 -15.89 -4.71
C PHE A 15 35.18 -16.52 -4.80
N PRO A 16 34.75 -17.38 -3.86
CA PRO A 16 33.33 -17.63 -3.69
C PRO A 16 32.66 -16.30 -3.35
N ILE A 17 31.45 -16.07 -3.86
CA ILE A 17 30.63 -14.96 -3.38
C ILE A 17 30.27 -15.30 -1.94
N VAL A 18 31.02 -14.73 -0.99
CA VAL A 18 30.63 -14.68 0.41
C VAL A 18 29.48 -13.68 0.49
N SER A 19 28.29 -14.16 0.13
CA SER A 19 27.05 -13.48 0.45
C SER A 19 27.09 -13.21 1.95
N SER A 20 27.12 -11.92 2.32
CA SER A 20 27.03 -11.52 3.72
C SER A 20 25.81 -12.19 4.31
N GLN A 21 26.01 -13.08 5.27
CA GLN A 21 24.90 -13.72 5.98
C GLN A 21 24.27 -12.68 6.89
N ILE A 22 23.38 -11.86 6.31
CA ILE A 22 22.47 -10.97 7.02
C ILE A 22 21.80 -11.84 8.09
N GLY A 23 22.02 -11.48 9.35
CA GLY A 23 21.77 -12.39 10.47
C GLY A 23 20.37 -12.95 10.41
N GLN A 24 20.23 -14.25 10.53
CA GLN A 24 19.09 -14.99 9.99
C GLN A 24 17.95 -15.09 11.01
N SER A 25 16.70 -15.14 10.54
CA SER A 25 15.57 -15.52 11.37
C SER A 25 15.80 -16.94 11.91
N THR A 26 15.76 -17.12 13.23
CA THR A 26 16.07 -18.42 13.88
C THR A 26 14.82 -19.13 14.39
N SER A 27 13.68 -18.45 14.41
CA SER A 27 12.38 -19.02 14.74
C SER A 27 11.32 -18.48 13.77
N LEU A 28 10.29 -19.27 13.50
CA LEU A 28 9.23 -18.90 12.54
C LEU A 28 7.93 -18.59 13.27
N PRO A 29 7.15 -17.58 12.85
CA PRO A 29 5.83 -17.32 13.41
C PRO A 29 4.82 -18.36 12.94
N PHE A 30 3.66 -18.47 13.61
CA PHE A 30 2.64 -19.46 13.22
C PHE A 30 1.92 -19.14 11.91
N ILE A 31 1.71 -17.85 11.64
CA ILE A 31 1.16 -17.34 10.38
C ILE A 31 2.25 -16.55 9.63
N LEU A 32 2.47 -16.91 8.36
CA LEU A 32 3.44 -16.32 7.46
C LEU A 32 2.74 -15.35 6.49
N PRO A 33 3.23 -14.11 6.31
CA PRO A 33 2.76 -13.22 5.25
C PRO A 33 3.26 -13.71 3.88
N LEU A 34 2.42 -13.70 2.86
CA LEU A 34 2.79 -13.97 1.47
C LEU A 34 2.82 -12.68 0.66
N ALA A 35 1.66 -12.21 0.18
CA ALA A 35 1.50 -11.01 -0.63
C ALA A 35 0.71 -9.93 0.14
N LEU A 36 1.42 -8.92 0.65
CA LEU A 36 0.89 -7.85 1.50
C LEU A 36 1.32 -6.49 0.93
N LYS A 37 0.42 -5.73 0.30
CA LYS A 37 0.78 -4.44 -0.35
C LYS A 37 -0.24 -3.31 -0.21
N SER A 38 -1.52 -3.60 0.00
CA SER A 38 -2.60 -2.61 0.11
C SER A 38 -3.72 -3.16 1.02
N PRO A 39 -4.70 -2.36 1.46
CA PRO A 39 -5.79 -2.82 2.35
C PRO A 39 -6.63 -4.00 1.82
N TYR A 40 -6.48 -4.32 0.53
CA TYR A 40 -7.18 -5.41 -0.14
C TYR A 40 -6.22 -6.49 -0.71
N LEU A 41 -4.94 -6.18 -0.98
CA LEU A 41 -3.94 -7.23 -1.23
C LEU A 41 -3.29 -7.67 0.08
N HIS A 42 -3.91 -8.68 0.70
CA HIS A 42 -3.38 -9.48 1.81
C HIS A 42 -3.54 -10.96 1.48
N ALA A 43 -2.47 -11.74 1.58
CA ALA A 43 -2.49 -13.19 1.52
C ALA A 43 -1.54 -13.76 2.58
N TRP A 44 -2.02 -14.72 3.37
CA TRP A 44 -1.34 -15.30 4.53
C TRP A 44 -1.43 -16.84 4.51
N THR A 45 -0.52 -17.54 5.16
CA THR A 45 -0.57 -19.02 5.27
C THR A 45 -0.04 -19.51 6.62
N SER A 46 -0.35 -20.73 7.03
CA SER A 46 0.04 -21.29 8.34
C SER A 46 1.19 -22.30 8.23
N LYS A 47 2.10 -22.30 9.21
CA LYS A 47 3.06 -23.41 9.38
C LYS A 47 2.35 -24.61 10.07
N PRO A 48 2.68 -25.87 9.72
CA PRO A 48 3.68 -26.29 8.74
C PRO A 48 3.15 -26.38 7.29
N HIS A 49 1.86 -26.12 7.05
CA HIS A 49 1.15 -26.49 5.81
C HIS A 49 1.23 -25.44 4.69
N VAL A 50 2.38 -24.76 4.55
CA VAL A 50 2.63 -23.68 3.57
C VAL A 50 2.26 -24.07 2.13
N ASN A 51 2.45 -25.36 1.80
CA ASN A 51 2.21 -26.01 0.52
C ASN A 51 0.94 -26.88 0.45
N LEU A 52 0.13 -26.90 1.50
CA LEU A 52 -0.98 -27.84 1.72
C LEU A 52 -2.27 -27.16 2.23
N SER A 53 -2.35 -25.84 2.13
CA SER A 53 -3.54 -25.04 2.45
C SER A 53 -3.70 -23.91 1.45
N TRP A 54 -4.94 -23.50 1.18
CA TRP A 54 -5.18 -22.23 0.51
C TRP A 54 -4.64 -21.07 1.35
N PRO A 55 -3.98 -20.07 0.74
CA PRO A 55 -3.76 -18.80 1.38
C PRO A 55 -5.07 -18.17 1.88
N MET A 56 -4.98 -17.37 2.93
CA MET A 56 -6.12 -16.69 3.55
C MET A 56 -5.98 -15.17 3.43
N PHE A 57 -7.11 -14.49 3.20
CA PHE A 57 -7.24 -13.07 3.50
C PHE A 57 -7.14 -12.86 5.03
N TRP A 58 -6.90 -11.63 5.49
CA TRP A 58 -6.53 -11.38 6.89
C TRP A 58 -7.60 -11.76 7.93
N ASN A 59 -8.86 -11.89 7.50
CA ASN A 59 -10.01 -12.31 8.29
C ASN A 59 -10.20 -13.84 8.37
N GLY A 60 -9.45 -14.61 7.58
CA GLY A 60 -9.57 -16.06 7.46
C GLY A 60 -10.37 -16.56 6.24
N ASP A 61 -10.85 -15.68 5.35
CA ASP A 61 -11.46 -16.11 4.09
C ASP A 61 -10.39 -16.78 3.20
N GLU A 62 -10.66 -17.96 2.67
CA GLU A 62 -9.77 -18.62 1.71
C GLU A 62 -9.62 -17.78 0.42
N GLN A 63 -8.41 -17.80 -0.14
CA GLN A 63 -8.04 -17.25 -1.44
C GLN A 63 -7.43 -18.40 -2.25
N VAL A 64 -8.16 -18.92 -3.23
CA VAL A 64 -7.64 -19.99 -4.08
C VAL A 64 -6.46 -19.44 -4.88
N TRP A 65 -5.32 -20.08 -4.66
CA TRP A 65 -4.02 -19.82 -5.26
C TRP A 65 -3.29 -21.15 -5.35
N GLU A 66 -3.20 -21.69 -6.56
CA GLU A 66 -2.59 -22.99 -6.82
C GLU A 66 -1.25 -22.77 -7.55
N GLY A 67 -0.23 -23.51 -7.14
CA GLY A 67 1.10 -23.44 -7.76
C GLY A 67 1.75 -24.80 -7.86
N MET A 68 2.16 -25.15 -9.08
CA MET A 68 2.81 -26.41 -9.38
C MET A 68 4.11 -26.18 -10.17
N VAL A 69 5.07 -27.09 -10.01
CA VAL A 69 6.25 -27.22 -10.87
C VAL A 69 6.23 -28.60 -11.51
N ARG A 70 6.79 -28.75 -12.70
CA ARG A 70 6.88 -30.01 -13.43
C ARG A 70 8.32 -30.26 -13.84
N ILE A 71 8.87 -31.39 -13.40
CA ILE A 71 10.25 -31.83 -13.58
C ILE A 71 10.22 -33.19 -14.28
N ASP A 72 10.82 -33.32 -15.46
CA ASP A 72 10.94 -34.58 -16.21
C ASP A 72 9.63 -35.40 -16.29
N ASN A 73 8.54 -34.72 -16.68
CA ASN A 73 7.18 -35.27 -16.80
C ASN A 73 6.52 -35.74 -15.48
N HIS A 74 7.08 -35.39 -14.32
CA HIS A 74 6.47 -35.53 -13.00
C HIS A 74 6.12 -34.14 -12.46
N ALA A 75 4.94 -33.98 -11.85
CA ALA A 75 4.49 -32.68 -11.33
C ALA A 75 4.50 -32.66 -9.80
N TYR A 76 4.72 -31.48 -9.22
CA TYR A 76 4.79 -31.26 -7.78
C TYR A 76 4.04 -29.98 -7.39
N GLN A 77 3.13 -30.06 -6.42
CA GLN A 77 2.45 -28.92 -5.80
C GLN A 77 3.37 -28.25 -4.78
N TRP A 78 3.48 -26.92 -4.83
CA TRP A 78 4.26 -26.13 -3.87
C TRP A 78 3.44 -25.06 -3.14
N ILE A 79 2.24 -24.71 -3.63
CA ILE A 79 1.22 -23.96 -2.89
C ILE A 79 -0.18 -24.36 -3.37
N GLY A 80 -1.16 -24.32 -2.46
CA GLY A 80 -2.57 -24.59 -2.74
C GLY A 80 -3.16 -25.74 -1.94
N ASN A 81 -4.38 -26.11 -2.28
CA ASN A 81 -5.12 -27.25 -1.70
C ASN A 81 -6.16 -27.79 -2.71
N SER A 82 -5.81 -27.80 -4.00
CA SER A 82 -6.67 -28.34 -5.05
C SER A 82 -6.97 -29.83 -4.83
N LYS A 83 -8.20 -30.28 -5.09
CA LYS A 83 -8.51 -31.74 -5.16
C LYS A 83 -7.81 -32.43 -6.32
N ILE A 84 -7.44 -31.66 -7.34
CA ILE A 84 -6.57 -32.04 -8.44
C ILE A 84 -5.18 -31.47 -8.14
N HIS A 85 -4.41 -32.22 -7.36
CA HIS A 85 -2.99 -31.99 -7.09
C HIS A 85 -2.17 -33.19 -7.57
N PRO A 86 -0.91 -32.99 -7.99
CA PRO A 86 0.07 -34.06 -8.16
C PRO A 86 0.78 -34.33 -6.83
N ASP A 87 1.98 -34.93 -6.83
CA ASP A 87 2.78 -35.13 -5.61
C ASP A 87 3.06 -33.79 -4.88
N THR A 88 3.26 -33.79 -3.57
CA THR A 88 3.63 -32.57 -2.82
C THR A 88 5.14 -32.33 -2.86
N ALA A 89 5.58 -31.12 -3.19
CA ALA A 89 6.97 -30.71 -3.03
C ALA A 89 7.32 -30.62 -1.53
N ASN A 90 8.34 -31.36 -1.09
CA ASN A 90 8.67 -31.49 0.33
C ASN A 90 9.28 -30.19 0.89
N LEU A 91 8.66 -29.60 1.92
CA LEU A 91 9.12 -28.37 2.55
C LEU A 91 10.43 -28.61 3.34
N THR A 92 11.44 -27.76 3.13
CA THR A 92 12.78 -27.90 3.74
C THR A 92 13.29 -26.66 4.48
N ASP A 93 12.95 -25.45 4.03
CA ASP A 93 13.31 -24.20 4.71
C ASP A 93 12.21 -23.14 4.51
N VAL A 94 12.06 -22.24 5.49
CA VAL A 94 11.22 -21.04 5.41
C VAL A 94 12.00 -19.91 6.06
N ARG A 95 12.03 -18.75 5.42
CA ARG A 95 12.71 -17.55 5.90
C ARG A 95 11.81 -16.34 5.72
N ILE A 96 11.66 -15.51 6.75
CA ILE A 96 10.97 -14.23 6.65
C ILE A 96 12.00 -13.11 6.78
N THR A 97 11.81 -12.07 5.97
CA THR A 97 12.45 -10.76 6.06
C THR A 97 11.36 -9.67 6.02
N PRO A 98 11.69 -8.41 6.32
CA PRO A 98 10.73 -7.30 6.27
C PRO A 98 9.93 -7.24 4.96
N THR A 99 10.57 -7.44 3.80
CA THR A 99 9.94 -7.37 2.48
C THR A 99 9.58 -8.73 1.85
N ARG A 100 10.15 -9.85 2.32
CA ARG A 100 10.04 -11.15 1.64
C ARG A 100 9.71 -12.32 2.56
N THR A 101 9.02 -13.30 1.99
CA THR A 101 8.90 -14.65 2.53
C THR A 101 9.47 -15.61 1.51
N ILE A 102 10.47 -16.38 1.90
CA ILE A 102 11.26 -17.27 1.04
C ILE A 102 11.03 -18.69 1.55
N VAL A 103 10.67 -19.60 0.65
CA VAL A 103 10.33 -20.99 0.99
C VAL A 103 11.07 -21.93 0.06
N THR A 104 11.79 -22.90 0.62
CA THR A 104 12.57 -23.87 -0.16
C THR A 104 12.02 -25.28 -0.01
N TYR A 105 11.82 -25.94 -1.14
CA TYR A 105 11.26 -27.28 -1.27
C TYR A 105 12.20 -28.21 -2.04
N VAL A 106 11.99 -29.52 -1.89
CA VAL A 106 12.53 -30.56 -2.77
C VAL A 106 11.38 -31.14 -3.62
N ALA A 107 11.51 -31.08 -4.94
CA ALA A 107 10.53 -31.50 -5.92
C ALA A 107 11.17 -32.51 -6.89
N GLY A 108 11.15 -33.79 -6.53
CA GLY A 108 11.94 -34.82 -7.22
C GLY A 108 13.44 -34.53 -7.09
N PRO A 109 14.22 -34.47 -8.19
CA PRO A 109 15.63 -34.09 -8.15
C PRO A 109 15.87 -32.58 -7.99
N ALA A 110 14.83 -31.74 -8.09
CA ALA A 110 14.96 -30.29 -8.02
C ALA A 110 14.94 -29.76 -6.58
N GLN A 111 15.81 -28.80 -6.28
CA GLN A 111 15.56 -27.80 -5.24
C GLN A 111 14.75 -26.64 -5.86
N LEU A 112 13.60 -26.33 -5.27
CA LEU A 112 12.72 -25.24 -5.69
C LEU A 112 12.70 -24.17 -4.60
N THR A 113 13.00 -22.91 -4.93
CA THR A 113 12.86 -21.79 -4.00
C THR A 113 11.78 -20.83 -4.50
N ALA A 114 10.69 -20.73 -3.74
CA ALA A 114 9.61 -19.77 -3.95
C ALA A 114 9.86 -18.52 -3.09
N THR A 115 9.96 -17.34 -3.72
CA THR A 115 10.07 -16.05 -3.01
C THR A 115 8.86 -15.18 -3.30
N PHE A 116 8.10 -14.89 -2.23
CA PHE A 116 7.02 -13.90 -2.20
C PHE A 116 7.62 -12.56 -1.77
N LEU A 117 7.63 -11.56 -2.65
CA LEU A 117 8.19 -10.23 -2.43
C LEU A 117 7.08 -9.17 -2.52
N SER A 118 6.82 -8.46 -1.43
CA SER A 118 6.00 -7.25 -1.44
C SER A 118 6.92 -6.04 -1.16
N PRO A 119 7.29 -5.25 -2.18
CA PRO A 119 8.28 -4.18 -2.02
C PRO A 119 7.85 -3.12 -1.01
N ILE A 120 8.79 -2.68 -0.18
CA ILE A 120 8.69 -1.47 0.65
C ILE A 120 9.67 -0.46 0.07
N GLU A 121 9.15 0.41 -0.78
CA GLU A 121 9.91 1.41 -1.52
C GLU A 121 10.00 2.69 -0.68
N ARG A 122 11.21 3.08 -0.24
CA ARG A 122 11.36 4.29 0.61
C ARG A 122 11.48 5.60 -0.17
N SER A 123 12.06 5.56 -1.36
CA SER A 123 12.49 6.75 -2.13
C SER A 123 11.70 6.97 -3.43
N ASP A 124 10.79 6.05 -3.77
CA ASP A 124 9.95 6.12 -4.97
C ASP A 124 8.48 5.91 -4.57
N PRO A 125 7.71 6.97 -4.29
CA PRO A 125 6.31 6.85 -3.88
C PRO A 125 5.39 6.40 -5.03
N VAL A 126 5.81 6.58 -6.29
CA VAL A 126 5.08 6.05 -7.45
C VAL A 126 5.10 4.52 -7.39
N ARG A 127 6.27 3.91 -7.18
CA ARG A 127 6.40 2.46 -6.94
C ARG A 127 5.78 2.04 -5.62
N GLN A 128 5.90 2.82 -4.55
CA GLN A 128 5.25 2.46 -3.28
C GLN A 128 3.73 2.39 -3.41
N SER A 129 3.13 3.25 -4.23
CA SER A 129 1.69 3.25 -4.50
C SER A 129 1.19 2.09 -5.37
N MET A 130 2.09 1.33 -6.02
CA MET A 130 1.72 0.14 -6.79
C MET A 130 1.27 -0.98 -5.84
N PRO A 131 0.02 -1.48 -5.92
CA PRO A 131 -0.50 -2.48 -5.00
C PRO A 131 -0.29 -3.91 -5.54
N PHE A 132 0.92 -4.19 -6.05
CA PHE A 132 1.33 -5.50 -6.56
C PHE A 132 2.49 -6.07 -5.74
N SER A 133 2.56 -7.40 -5.68
CA SER A 133 3.66 -8.20 -5.14
C SER A 133 4.19 -9.12 -6.24
N TYR A 134 5.46 -9.49 -6.16
CA TYR A 134 6.04 -10.53 -7.00
C TYR A 134 5.93 -11.89 -6.30
N VAL A 135 5.73 -12.95 -7.07
CA VAL A 135 6.09 -14.31 -6.68
C VAL A 135 7.06 -14.85 -7.70
N THR A 136 8.18 -15.40 -7.22
CA THR A 136 9.28 -15.85 -8.06
C THR A 136 9.71 -17.25 -7.70
N LEU A 137 10.10 -18.02 -8.71
CA LEU A 137 10.46 -19.44 -8.57
C LEU A 137 11.83 -19.66 -9.22
N ASP A 138 12.81 -19.97 -8.39
CA ASP A 138 14.14 -20.45 -8.79
C ASP A 138 14.21 -21.97 -8.65
N VAL A 139 14.89 -22.62 -9.59
CA VAL A 139 14.98 -24.09 -9.67
C VAL A 139 16.44 -24.48 -9.88
N ASN A 140 16.96 -25.37 -9.04
CA ASN A 140 18.37 -25.77 -9.05
C ASN A 140 18.51 -27.29 -8.90
N PHE A 141 19.46 -27.89 -9.62
CA PHE A 141 19.73 -29.34 -9.61
C PHE A 141 21.15 -29.62 -9.12
N THR A 142 21.32 -30.73 -8.40
CA THR A 142 22.57 -31.06 -7.69
C THR A 142 23.27 -32.33 -8.20
N ASP A 143 22.67 -33.04 -9.16
CA ASP A 143 23.25 -34.20 -9.85
C ASP A 143 24.12 -33.83 -11.06
N GLY A 144 24.06 -32.56 -11.51
CA GLY A 144 24.80 -32.03 -12.66
C GLY A 144 24.15 -32.31 -14.02
N LEU A 145 22.90 -32.76 -14.07
CA LEU A 145 22.16 -33.02 -15.30
C LEU A 145 21.36 -31.80 -15.77
N GLN A 146 20.68 -31.95 -16.92
CA GLN A 146 19.65 -31.02 -17.38
C GLN A 146 18.30 -31.72 -17.33
N HIS A 147 17.32 -31.07 -16.70
CA HIS A 147 15.96 -31.58 -16.54
C HIS A 147 14.99 -30.66 -17.28
N ARG A 148 13.90 -31.22 -17.79
CA ARG A 148 12.83 -30.40 -18.38
C ARG A 148 11.97 -29.81 -17.28
N VAL A 149 11.89 -28.48 -17.23
CA VAL A 149 11.16 -27.75 -16.18
C VAL A 149 10.04 -26.90 -16.76
N GLN A 150 8.82 -27.08 -16.24
CA GLN A 150 7.70 -26.16 -16.45
C GLN A 150 7.11 -25.68 -15.13
N VAL A 151 6.54 -24.48 -15.12
CA VAL A 151 5.94 -23.83 -13.95
C VAL A 151 4.49 -23.45 -14.26
N TYR A 152 3.60 -23.67 -13.30
CA TYR A 152 2.18 -23.34 -13.36
C TYR A 152 1.78 -22.56 -12.11
N MET A 153 0.97 -21.53 -12.29
CA MET A 153 0.32 -20.84 -11.19
C MET A 153 -1.06 -20.33 -11.63
N ASP A 154 -2.09 -20.51 -10.78
CA ASP A 154 -3.43 -19.98 -11.01
C ASP A 154 -3.99 -19.27 -9.77
N ILE A 155 -4.89 -18.32 -10.01
CA ILE A 155 -5.80 -17.74 -9.01
C ILE A 155 -7.24 -17.80 -9.49
N SER A 156 -8.21 -17.64 -8.58
CA SER A 156 -9.64 -17.54 -8.89
C SER A 156 -10.21 -16.13 -8.58
N GLY A 157 -11.55 -15.99 -8.58
CA GLY A 157 -12.22 -14.72 -8.26
C GLY A 157 -12.28 -14.37 -6.77
N GLU A 158 -12.09 -15.33 -5.85
CA GLU A 158 -12.20 -15.15 -4.40
C GLU A 158 -11.18 -14.15 -3.81
N TRP A 159 -10.30 -13.60 -4.63
CA TRP A 159 -9.47 -12.44 -4.33
C TRP A 159 -10.28 -11.12 -4.25
N LEU A 160 -11.42 -11.02 -4.95
CA LEU A 160 -12.18 -9.77 -5.14
C LEU A 160 -13.27 -9.49 -4.10
N THR A 161 -14.01 -10.52 -3.67
CA THR A 161 -15.27 -10.36 -2.92
C THR A 161 -15.52 -11.54 -1.99
N ALA A 162 -16.26 -11.31 -0.91
CA ALA A 162 -16.60 -12.33 0.10
C ALA A 162 -17.84 -13.18 -0.29
N SER A 163 -18.43 -12.95 -1.46
CA SER A 163 -19.65 -13.61 -1.93
C SER A 163 -19.35 -14.42 -3.19
N THR A 164 -19.21 -15.75 -3.07
CA THR A 164 -18.96 -16.65 -4.22
C THR A 164 -20.08 -16.67 -5.26
N ALA A 165 -21.27 -16.17 -4.89
CA ALA A 165 -22.40 -15.96 -5.80
C ALA A 165 -22.26 -14.72 -6.69
N ASP A 166 -21.30 -13.82 -6.43
CA ASP A 166 -21.06 -12.64 -7.25
C ASP A 166 -20.51 -13.06 -8.63
N VAL A 167 -21.12 -12.55 -9.69
CA VAL A 167 -20.64 -12.77 -11.07
C VAL A 167 -19.40 -11.91 -11.30
N ILE A 168 -18.28 -12.55 -11.65
CA ILE A 168 -17.05 -11.88 -12.10
C ILE A 168 -16.99 -11.79 -13.63
N THR A 169 -16.22 -10.82 -14.12
CA THR A 169 -15.89 -10.63 -15.55
C THR A 169 -14.40 -10.28 -15.66
N TRP A 170 -13.81 -10.49 -16.83
CA TRP A 170 -12.36 -10.39 -17.00
C TRP A 170 -11.94 -9.99 -18.40
N SER A 171 -10.69 -9.56 -18.51
CA SER A 171 -9.95 -9.44 -19.77
C SER A 171 -8.58 -10.11 -19.63
N THR A 172 -7.92 -10.40 -20.75
CA THR A 172 -6.56 -10.98 -20.75
C THR A 172 -5.72 -10.33 -21.83
N SER A 173 -4.64 -9.68 -21.40
CA SER A 173 -3.58 -9.13 -22.25
C SER A 173 -2.62 -10.26 -22.63
N THR A 174 -2.20 -10.29 -23.89
CA THR A 174 -1.24 -11.26 -24.41
C THR A 174 -0.19 -10.60 -25.29
N ALA A 175 0.94 -11.29 -25.48
CA ALA A 175 2.04 -10.87 -26.34
C ALA A 175 1.55 -10.39 -27.72
N GLY A 176 1.81 -9.12 -28.03
CA GLY A 176 1.34 -8.44 -29.24
C GLY A 176 0.59 -7.14 -28.97
N THR A 177 -0.07 -7.01 -27.81
CA THR A 177 -0.60 -5.72 -27.32
C THR A 177 0.26 -5.10 -26.21
N SER A 178 1.08 -5.92 -25.53
CA SER A 178 1.94 -5.52 -24.42
C SER A 178 3.12 -6.48 -24.26
N SER A 179 4.08 -6.15 -23.38
CA SER A 179 5.22 -7.02 -23.03
C SER A 179 4.98 -7.89 -21.79
N SER A 180 3.73 -7.94 -21.29
CA SER A 180 3.28 -8.83 -20.22
C SER A 180 2.06 -9.66 -20.63
N ASN A 181 2.02 -10.93 -20.22
CA ASN A 181 0.85 -11.79 -20.33
C ASN A 181 0.10 -11.71 -18.99
N PHE A 182 -1.07 -11.04 -18.93
CA PHE A 182 -1.78 -10.82 -17.67
C PHE A 182 -3.31 -10.79 -17.80
N HIS A 183 -3.98 -11.26 -16.75
CA HIS A 183 -5.42 -11.17 -16.55
C HIS A 183 -5.78 -9.93 -15.73
N GLN A 184 -6.92 -9.32 -16.06
CA GLN A 184 -7.62 -8.39 -15.18
C GLN A 184 -8.98 -8.98 -14.83
N ILE A 185 -9.29 -9.06 -13.54
CA ILE A 185 -10.49 -9.70 -13.02
C ILE A 185 -11.23 -8.67 -12.16
N GLN A 186 -12.55 -8.56 -12.32
CA GLN A 186 -13.38 -7.65 -11.54
C GLN A 186 -14.81 -8.19 -11.39
N ARG A 187 -15.61 -7.62 -10.49
CA ARG A 187 -17.05 -7.89 -10.45
C ARG A 187 -17.72 -7.39 -11.74
N ASN A 188 -18.66 -8.16 -12.28
CA ASN A 188 -19.48 -7.76 -13.42
C ASN A 188 -20.41 -6.58 -13.07
N VAL A 189 -20.75 -6.43 -11.78
CA VAL A 189 -21.36 -5.22 -11.21
C VAL A 189 -20.43 -4.67 -10.13
N SER A 190 -19.57 -3.73 -10.51
CA SER A 190 -18.72 -2.96 -9.59
C SER A 190 -19.57 -1.97 -8.79
N ARG A 191 -19.26 -1.78 -7.49
CA ARG A 191 -19.90 -0.75 -6.65
C ARG A 191 -18.85 0.16 -6.02
N ALA A 192 -18.68 1.34 -6.63
CA ALA A 192 -17.66 2.31 -6.25
C ALA A 192 -17.72 2.68 -4.76
N PHE A 193 -16.58 2.56 -4.08
CA PHE A 193 -16.38 2.84 -2.65
C PHE A 193 -17.31 2.08 -1.68
N VAL A 194 -17.81 0.91 -2.06
CA VAL A 194 -18.59 0.01 -1.18
C VAL A 194 -17.69 -1.13 -0.70
N GLU A 195 -17.86 -1.56 0.56
CA GLU A 195 -17.16 -2.72 1.13
C GLU A 195 -18.15 -3.78 1.59
N SER A 196 -17.82 -5.05 1.35
CA SER A 196 -18.59 -6.22 1.77
C SER A 196 -17.64 -7.32 2.24
N GLY A 197 -17.85 -7.86 3.44
CA GLY A 197 -16.96 -8.89 4.03
C GLY A 197 -15.49 -8.46 4.10
N ASN A 198 -15.22 -7.20 4.45
CA ASN A 198 -13.88 -6.58 4.47
C ASN A 198 -13.20 -6.37 3.10
N ARG A 199 -13.88 -6.63 1.98
CA ARG A 199 -13.35 -6.51 0.60
C ARG A 199 -14.12 -5.44 -0.18
N ALA A 200 -13.40 -4.58 -0.90
CA ALA A 200 -14.01 -3.51 -1.68
C ALA A 200 -14.64 -4.03 -2.99
N GLU A 201 -15.88 -3.60 -3.23
CA GLU A 201 -16.72 -4.05 -4.34
C GLU A 201 -16.40 -3.39 -5.70
N ASP A 202 -15.38 -2.53 -5.74
CA ASP A 202 -14.82 -1.88 -6.92
C ASP A 202 -13.36 -2.28 -7.21
N THR A 203 -12.91 -3.39 -6.64
CA THR A 203 -11.59 -3.99 -6.89
C THR A 203 -11.40 -4.51 -8.31
N ILE A 204 -10.18 -4.33 -8.83
CA ILE A 204 -9.64 -5.03 -9.99
C ILE A 204 -8.42 -5.83 -9.51
N ALA A 205 -8.51 -7.15 -9.60
CA ALA A 205 -7.39 -8.05 -9.37
C ALA A 205 -6.61 -8.23 -10.67
N VAL A 206 -5.28 -8.29 -10.55
CA VAL A 206 -4.36 -8.45 -11.67
C VAL A 206 -3.40 -9.58 -11.36
N PHE A 207 -3.23 -10.49 -12.31
CA PHE A 207 -2.32 -11.63 -12.21
C PHE A 207 -1.67 -11.93 -13.56
N GLY A 208 -0.35 -12.07 -13.60
CA GLY A 208 0.38 -12.23 -14.86
C GLY A 208 1.87 -12.47 -14.71
N ALA A 209 2.56 -12.63 -15.83
CA ALA A 209 4.01 -12.73 -15.95
C ALA A 209 4.51 -11.95 -17.18
N GLN A 210 5.82 -11.76 -17.32
CA GLN A 210 6.40 -11.14 -18.51
C GLN A 210 6.14 -12.01 -19.75
N SER A 211 5.83 -11.40 -20.90
CA SER A 211 5.61 -12.11 -22.16
C SER A 211 6.90 -12.76 -22.67
N GLY A 212 6.81 -14.03 -23.08
CA GLY A 212 7.90 -14.75 -23.74
C GLY A 212 7.37 -15.91 -24.57
N PRO A 213 8.17 -16.49 -25.50
CA PRO A 213 7.72 -17.57 -26.39
C PRO A 213 7.23 -18.85 -25.69
N SER A 214 7.62 -19.05 -24.43
CA SER A 214 7.22 -20.18 -23.58
C SER A 214 6.26 -19.81 -22.45
N VAL A 215 5.72 -18.58 -22.44
CA VAL A 215 4.75 -18.10 -21.43
C VAL A 215 3.35 -18.02 -22.04
N SER A 216 2.38 -18.71 -21.44
CA SER A 216 0.96 -18.63 -21.81
C SER A 216 0.11 -18.17 -20.63
N ALA A 217 -0.80 -17.22 -20.86
CA ALA A 217 -1.86 -16.85 -19.94
C ALA A 217 -3.22 -17.28 -20.51
N VAL A 218 -3.98 -18.07 -19.76
CA VAL A 218 -5.26 -18.67 -20.19
C VAL A 218 -6.30 -18.63 -19.07
N VAL A 219 -7.58 -18.58 -19.44
CA VAL A 219 -8.70 -18.58 -18.48
C VAL A 219 -9.62 -19.76 -18.80
N GLY A 220 -9.98 -20.54 -17.78
CA GLY A 220 -10.77 -21.75 -17.97
C GLY A 220 -11.23 -22.38 -16.67
N GLU A 221 -11.70 -23.62 -16.79
CA GLU A 221 -12.20 -24.43 -15.67
C GLU A 221 -11.02 -25.05 -14.91
N ALA A 222 -10.96 -24.84 -13.59
CA ALA A 222 -9.83 -25.19 -12.73
C ALA A 222 -9.39 -26.65 -12.84
N ASP A 223 -10.35 -27.56 -12.73
CA ASP A 223 -10.13 -29.00 -12.64
C ASP A 223 -9.58 -29.53 -13.98
N SER A 224 -10.05 -28.98 -15.10
CA SER A 224 -9.53 -29.20 -16.46
C SER A 224 -8.10 -28.69 -16.64
N TYR A 225 -7.81 -27.43 -16.32
CA TYR A 225 -6.49 -26.84 -16.58
C TYR A 225 -5.39 -27.40 -15.66
N ARG A 226 -5.71 -27.70 -14.40
CA ARG A 226 -4.80 -28.41 -13.49
C ARG A 226 -4.50 -29.83 -14.00
N ARG A 227 -5.51 -30.58 -14.47
CA ARG A 227 -5.30 -31.90 -15.13
C ARG A 227 -4.45 -31.81 -16.40
N GLN A 228 -4.63 -30.79 -17.25
CA GLN A 228 -3.80 -30.58 -18.43
C GLN A 228 -2.33 -30.35 -18.04
N PHE A 229 -2.04 -29.48 -17.06
CA PHE A 229 -0.67 -29.22 -16.65
C PHE A 229 0.00 -30.45 -16.03
N ILE A 230 -0.67 -31.15 -15.11
CA ILE A 230 -0.15 -32.37 -14.47
C ILE A 230 0.19 -33.47 -15.49
N SER A 231 -0.57 -33.58 -16.59
CA SER A 231 -0.34 -34.61 -17.62
C SER A 231 0.66 -34.18 -18.69
N SER A 232 0.66 -32.91 -19.11
CA SER A 232 1.33 -32.47 -20.35
C SER A 232 2.25 -31.25 -20.21
N GLY A 233 2.26 -30.57 -19.06
CA GLY A 233 3.06 -29.36 -18.83
C GLY A 233 2.52 -28.09 -19.48
N VAL A 234 1.30 -28.12 -20.05
CA VAL A 234 0.62 -26.95 -20.62
C VAL A 234 -0.81 -26.81 -20.07
N ALA A 235 -1.34 -25.59 -20.11
CA ALA A 235 -2.77 -25.32 -19.96
C ALA A 235 -3.26 -24.65 -21.24
N SER A 236 -4.24 -25.25 -21.92
CA SER A 236 -4.59 -24.90 -23.30
C SER A 236 -6.06 -25.16 -23.64
N GLY A 237 -6.49 -24.72 -24.82
CA GLY A 237 -7.88 -24.81 -25.25
C GLY A 237 -8.76 -23.82 -24.49
N ALA A 238 -8.75 -22.56 -24.91
CA ALA A 238 -9.64 -21.54 -24.37
C ALA A 238 -11.08 -21.83 -24.81
N ALA A 239 -11.86 -22.43 -23.91
CA ALA A 239 -13.32 -22.43 -24.05
C ALA A 239 -13.83 -21.00 -23.88
N PHE A 240 -14.79 -20.56 -24.69
CA PHE A 240 -15.50 -19.32 -24.39
C PHE A 240 -16.27 -19.52 -23.08
N MET A 241 -15.81 -18.86 -22.03
CA MET A 241 -16.45 -18.86 -20.72
C MET A 241 -17.05 -17.47 -20.50
N PRO A 242 -18.38 -17.34 -20.37
CA PRO A 242 -19.03 -16.06 -20.08
C PRO A 242 -18.77 -15.62 -18.64
N PRO A 243 -19.07 -14.35 -18.27
CA PRO A 243 -19.09 -13.90 -16.88
C PRO A 243 -19.86 -14.87 -15.98
N ALA A 244 -19.20 -15.36 -14.93
CA ALA A 244 -19.68 -16.47 -14.10
C ALA A 244 -19.47 -16.18 -12.59
N PRO A 245 -20.23 -16.84 -11.69
CA PRO A 245 -19.91 -16.87 -10.27
C PRO A 245 -18.60 -17.61 -9.98
N MET A 246 -18.06 -17.45 -8.78
CA MET A 246 -16.91 -18.22 -8.27
C MET A 246 -17.38 -19.58 -7.74
N GLY A 247 -17.96 -20.40 -8.62
CA GLY A 247 -18.69 -21.60 -8.24
C GLY A 247 -18.54 -22.73 -9.24
N ASN A 248 -19.62 -23.02 -10.00
CA ASN A 248 -19.58 -24.01 -11.08
C ASN A 248 -20.16 -23.37 -12.36
N PRO A 249 -19.40 -23.25 -13.48
CA PRO A 249 -17.98 -23.61 -13.61
C PRO A 249 -17.10 -22.79 -12.65
N PHE A 250 -15.92 -23.33 -12.29
CA PHE A 250 -14.98 -22.65 -11.40
C PHE A 250 -13.88 -21.95 -12.23
N PRO A 251 -13.94 -20.62 -12.42
CA PRO A 251 -13.02 -19.90 -13.28
C PRO A 251 -11.67 -19.67 -12.61
N VAL A 252 -10.59 -20.12 -13.26
CA VAL A 252 -9.21 -19.80 -12.86
C VAL A 252 -8.46 -19.05 -13.95
N PHE A 253 -7.54 -18.20 -13.50
CA PHE A 253 -6.72 -17.29 -14.27
C PHE A 253 -5.29 -17.83 -14.18
N THR A 254 -4.88 -18.54 -15.22
CA THR A 254 -3.71 -19.44 -15.21
C THR A 254 -2.56 -18.89 -16.03
N VAL A 255 -1.37 -18.83 -15.44
CA VAL A 255 -0.12 -18.55 -16.14
C VAL A 255 0.79 -19.79 -16.09
N VAL A 256 1.29 -20.19 -17.26
CA VAL A 256 2.25 -21.30 -17.41
C VAL A 256 3.50 -20.79 -18.09
N GLN A 257 4.67 -21.25 -17.64
CA GLN A 257 5.98 -20.95 -18.22
C GLN A 257 6.79 -22.25 -18.39
N ASP A 258 7.10 -22.63 -19.63
CA ASP A 258 8.09 -23.69 -19.92
C ASP A 258 9.50 -23.07 -19.86
N LEU A 259 10.37 -23.56 -18.98
CA LEU A 259 11.75 -23.11 -18.82
C LEU A 259 12.72 -23.92 -19.70
N GLY A 260 12.23 -24.94 -20.42
CA GLY A 260 13.03 -25.82 -21.24
C GLY A 260 13.87 -26.81 -20.41
N ASN A 261 15.01 -27.23 -20.97
CA ASN A 261 15.94 -28.12 -20.30
C ASN A 261 17.02 -27.30 -19.58
N ILE A 262 17.06 -27.37 -18.25
CA ILE A 262 17.96 -26.54 -17.41
C ILE A 262 18.67 -27.37 -16.33
N SER A 263 19.87 -26.96 -15.96
CA SER A 263 20.59 -27.42 -14.76
C SER A 263 20.40 -26.47 -13.57
N SER A 264 20.04 -25.21 -13.83
CA SER A 264 19.57 -24.23 -12.85
C SER A 264 18.82 -23.10 -13.58
N THR A 265 18.02 -22.31 -12.87
CA THR A 265 17.55 -21.02 -13.37
C THR A 265 18.72 -20.06 -13.59
N SER A 266 18.74 -19.35 -14.73
CA SER A 266 19.64 -18.21 -14.96
C SER A 266 19.02 -16.88 -14.51
N ALA A 267 17.69 -16.85 -14.45
CA ALA A 267 16.84 -15.91 -13.76
C ALA A 267 15.55 -16.68 -13.37
N PRO A 268 14.87 -16.31 -12.27
CA PRO A 268 13.64 -16.98 -11.85
C PRO A 268 12.51 -16.84 -12.87
N ALA A 269 11.53 -17.74 -12.80
CA ALA A 269 10.19 -17.44 -13.32
C ALA A 269 9.55 -16.34 -12.46
N VAL A 270 9.02 -15.28 -13.07
CA VAL A 270 8.52 -14.08 -12.36
C VAL A 270 7.04 -13.84 -12.65
N PHE A 271 6.24 -13.91 -11.60
CA PHE A 271 4.80 -13.63 -11.58
C PHE A 271 4.54 -12.36 -10.77
N ALA A 272 3.51 -11.62 -11.16
CA ALA A 272 3.00 -10.47 -10.43
C ALA A 272 1.53 -10.70 -10.06
N ILE A 273 1.18 -10.38 -8.81
CA ILE A 273 -0.18 -10.45 -8.28
C ILE A 273 -0.52 -9.14 -7.56
N GLY A 274 -1.72 -8.61 -7.74
CA GLY A 274 -2.16 -7.45 -6.98
C GLY A 274 -3.63 -7.11 -7.11
N ILE A 275 -4.09 -6.20 -6.24
CA ILE A 275 -5.47 -5.71 -6.22
C ILE A 275 -5.42 -4.19 -6.16
N TYR A 276 -5.94 -3.53 -7.19
CA TYR A 276 -5.96 -2.08 -7.30
C TYR A 276 -7.38 -1.54 -7.52
N ARG A 277 -7.54 -0.24 -7.27
CA ARG A 277 -8.78 0.53 -7.44
C ARG A 277 -8.42 1.91 -7.95
N ASN A 278 -9.09 2.39 -8.99
CA ASN A 278 -8.89 3.74 -9.53
C ASN A 278 -10.26 4.36 -9.90
N PRO A 279 -10.75 5.39 -9.18
CA PRO A 279 -10.15 6.01 -7.98
C PRO A 279 -10.01 5.03 -6.81
N SER A 280 -9.05 5.28 -5.91
CA SER A 280 -8.82 4.45 -4.71
C SER A 280 -9.60 4.94 -3.50
N ILE A 281 -9.87 6.24 -3.37
CA ILE A 281 -10.63 6.75 -2.22
C ILE A 281 -11.52 7.92 -2.62
N SER A 282 -12.68 8.02 -1.96
CA SER A 282 -13.51 9.22 -1.94
C SER A 282 -13.22 9.96 -0.64
N SER A 283 -12.66 11.16 -0.72
CA SER A 283 -12.32 11.99 0.43
C SER A 283 -13.04 13.34 0.40
N THR A 284 -13.24 13.98 1.54
CA THR A 284 -13.54 15.42 1.55
C THR A 284 -12.38 16.22 0.97
N GLY A 285 -12.69 17.07 -0.02
CA GLY A 285 -11.86 18.21 -0.39
C GLY A 285 -12.32 19.46 0.36
N THR A 286 -11.60 20.58 0.18
CA THR A 286 -11.89 21.86 0.86
C THR A 286 -13.22 22.50 0.47
N THR A 287 -13.85 22.05 -0.63
CA THR A 287 -15.11 22.61 -1.17
C THR A 287 -16.16 21.56 -1.53
N GLN A 288 -15.74 20.37 -1.99
CA GLN A 288 -16.61 19.25 -2.37
C GLN A 288 -15.89 17.90 -2.14
N ALA A 289 -16.63 16.79 -2.21
CA ALA A 289 -16.04 15.46 -2.21
C ALA A 289 -15.15 15.23 -3.45
N GLN A 290 -13.94 14.72 -3.23
CA GLN A 290 -12.88 14.52 -4.19
C GLN A 290 -12.62 13.01 -4.36
N LYS A 291 -12.66 12.53 -5.61
CA LYS A 291 -12.22 11.18 -5.95
C LYS A 291 -10.71 11.23 -6.21
N ARG A 292 -9.93 10.44 -5.48
CA ARG A 292 -8.46 10.42 -5.59
C ARG A 292 -7.97 9.11 -6.22
N ALA A 293 -7.05 9.22 -7.15
CA ALA A 293 -6.46 8.08 -7.86
C ALA A 293 -5.27 7.51 -7.09
N PRO A 294 -4.85 6.25 -7.33
CA PRO A 294 -3.59 5.76 -6.79
C PRO A 294 -2.43 6.52 -7.47
N LEU A 295 -1.39 6.88 -6.72
CA LEU A 295 -0.35 7.79 -7.20
C LEU A 295 0.36 7.31 -8.48
N PHE A 296 0.43 6.00 -8.74
CA PHE A 296 0.99 5.47 -10.00
C PHE A 296 0.24 5.94 -11.25
N ALA A 297 -1.05 6.28 -11.15
CA ALA A 297 -1.82 6.85 -12.26
C ALA A 297 -1.29 8.21 -12.74
N ALA A 298 -0.41 8.86 -11.98
CA ALA A 298 0.32 10.06 -12.42
C ALA A 298 1.48 9.76 -13.40
N SER A 299 1.96 8.51 -13.44
CA SER A 299 3.11 8.09 -14.26
C SER A 299 2.77 7.18 -15.43
N PHE A 300 1.63 6.49 -15.39
CA PHE A 300 1.24 5.47 -16.38
C PHE A 300 -0.15 5.75 -16.96
N GLU A 301 -0.29 5.58 -18.27
CA GLU A 301 -1.54 5.88 -19.00
C GLU A 301 -2.53 4.70 -18.98
N SER A 302 -2.02 3.47 -18.90
CA SER A 302 -2.82 2.25 -18.74
C SER A 302 -2.22 1.31 -17.69
N ILE A 303 -3.05 0.39 -17.18
CA ILE A 303 -2.60 -0.74 -16.35
C ILE A 303 -1.59 -1.64 -17.08
N SER A 304 -1.58 -1.65 -18.41
CA SER A 304 -0.58 -2.41 -19.18
C SER A 304 0.81 -1.81 -19.05
N ASP A 305 0.94 -0.47 -19.07
CA ASP A 305 2.23 0.21 -18.87
C ASP A 305 2.73 0.00 -17.44
N VAL A 306 1.82 -0.10 -16.46
CA VAL A 306 2.12 -0.42 -15.07
C VAL A 306 2.65 -1.85 -14.95
N MET A 307 1.97 -2.85 -15.53
CA MET A 307 2.38 -4.25 -15.46
C MET A 307 3.72 -4.48 -16.18
N ASP A 308 3.88 -3.93 -17.38
CA ASP A 308 5.14 -3.98 -18.13
C ASP A 308 6.29 -3.33 -17.33
N SER A 309 6.06 -2.17 -16.70
CA SER A 309 7.08 -1.49 -15.87
C SER A 309 7.26 -2.09 -14.47
N PHE A 310 6.37 -2.96 -14.00
CA PHE A 310 6.50 -3.68 -12.73
C PHE A 310 7.28 -4.98 -12.94
N LEU A 311 6.84 -5.83 -13.87
CA LEU A 311 7.47 -7.11 -14.18
C LEU A 311 8.91 -6.93 -14.67
N SER A 312 9.17 -5.97 -15.56
CA SER A 312 10.53 -5.68 -16.04
C SER A 312 11.47 -5.06 -15.00
N ASP A 313 10.94 -4.48 -13.91
CA ASP A 313 11.76 -3.91 -12.84
C ASP A 313 12.16 -4.94 -11.77
N PHE A 314 11.66 -6.18 -11.83
CA PHE A 314 11.93 -7.20 -10.79
C PHE A 314 13.41 -7.30 -10.34
N PRO A 315 14.42 -7.29 -11.22
CA PRO A 315 15.83 -7.33 -10.78
C PRO A 315 16.22 -6.14 -9.89
N ASN A 316 15.72 -4.94 -10.23
CA ASN A 316 15.94 -3.72 -9.44
C ASN A 316 15.12 -3.75 -8.14
N ALA A 317 13.87 -4.20 -8.20
CA ALA A 317 12.98 -4.33 -7.04
C ALA A 317 13.53 -5.35 -6.03
N LYS A 318 14.13 -6.45 -6.50
CA LYS A 318 14.88 -7.39 -5.66
C LYS A 318 16.07 -6.70 -4.99
N SER A 319 16.88 -5.93 -5.72
CA SER A 319 18.01 -5.19 -5.13
C SER A 319 17.54 -4.23 -4.04
N ARG A 320 16.51 -3.41 -4.31
CA ARG A 320 15.95 -2.47 -3.32
C ARG A 320 15.34 -3.19 -2.10
N ALA A 321 14.83 -4.41 -2.29
CA ALA A 321 14.36 -5.27 -1.21
C ALA A 321 15.52 -5.87 -0.38
N ASP A 322 16.62 -6.28 -1.01
CA ASP A 322 17.85 -6.69 -0.32
C ASP A 322 18.45 -5.52 0.49
N ASP A 323 18.47 -4.31 -0.06
CA ASP A 323 18.92 -3.09 0.62
C ASP A 323 18.01 -2.73 1.81
N MET A 324 16.68 -2.79 1.61
CA MET A 324 15.68 -2.50 2.65
C MET A 324 15.70 -3.50 3.81
N ASP A 325 15.75 -4.81 3.48
CA ASP A 325 15.87 -5.87 4.48
C ASP A 325 17.19 -5.71 5.25
N SER A 326 18.30 -5.41 4.58
CA SER A 326 19.59 -5.16 5.22
C SER A 326 19.54 -3.96 6.17
N LEU A 327 18.94 -2.85 5.75
CA LEU A 327 18.79 -1.64 6.58
C LEU A 327 18.02 -1.93 7.87
N ILE A 328 16.88 -2.63 7.78
CA ILE A 328 16.04 -2.96 8.93
C ILE A 328 16.72 -4.00 9.83
N LEU A 329 17.23 -5.10 9.26
CA LEU A 329 17.79 -6.23 10.01
C LEU A 329 19.11 -5.89 10.70
N ASN A 330 19.97 -5.07 10.09
CA ASN A 330 21.21 -4.61 10.73
C ASN A 330 20.91 -3.65 11.88
N ALA A 331 19.95 -2.73 11.72
CA ALA A 331 19.54 -1.82 12.80
C ALA A 331 18.89 -2.59 13.97
N ALA A 332 18.04 -3.57 13.68
CA ALA A 332 17.41 -4.42 14.69
C ALA A 332 18.40 -5.37 15.40
N GLY A 333 19.44 -5.85 14.70
CA GLY A 333 20.49 -6.69 15.29
C GLY A 333 21.32 -6.01 16.37
N ASN A 334 21.39 -4.68 16.38
CA ASN A 334 22.01 -3.90 17.45
C ASN A 334 21.18 -3.89 18.76
N ILE A 335 19.96 -4.44 18.75
CA ILE A 335 19.05 -4.51 19.91
C ILE A 335 18.96 -5.94 20.44
N SER A 336 18.51 -6.90 19.62
CA SER A 336 18.54 -8.34 19.89
C SER A 336 18.23 -9.16 18.63
N GLU A 337 18.57 -10.45 18.64
CA GLU A 337 18.17 -11.37 17.56
C GLU A 337 16.64 -11.59 17.49
N PRO A 338 15.91 -11.88 18.59
CA PRO A 338 14.43 -11.96 18.57
C PRO A 338 13.71 -10.69 18.10
N TYR A 339 14.35 -9.51 18.21
CA TYR A 339 13.79 -8.27 17.70
C TYR A 339 13.75 -8.23 16.15
N LYS A 340 14.70 -8.89 15.47
CA LYS A 340 14.74 -9.01 14.01
C LYS A 340 13.59 -9.85 13.47
N ASP A 341 13.22 -10.90 14.18
CA ASP A 341 12.06 -11.74 13.88
C ASP A 341 10.76 -10.90 13.94
N LEU A 342 10.62 -10.03 14.96
CA LEU A 342 9.47 -9.12 15.10
C LEU A 342 9.38 -8.02 14.01
N VAL A 343 10.46 -7.29 13.70
CA VAL A 343 10.42 -6.26 12.64
C VAL A 343 10.16 -6.87 11.25
N SER A 344 10.62 -8.11 11.02
CA SER A 344 10.41 -8.84 9.77
C SER A 344 8.95 -9.20 9.53
N LEU A 345 8.21 -9.52 10.60
CA LEU A 345 6.78 -9.80 10.55
C LEU A 345 5.94 -8.51 10.46
N ALA A 346 6.34 -7.45 11.17
CA ALA A 346 5.60 -6.20 11.26
C ALA A 346 5.61 -5.35 9.98
N ALA A 347 6.74 -5.25 9.28
CA ALA A 347 6.97 -4.23 8.24
C ALA A 347 5.93 -4.26 7.10
N ARG A 348 5.69 -5.44 6.51
CA ARG A 348 4.68 -5.62 5.46
C ARG A 348 3.26 -5.41 5.97
N GLN A 349 2.93 -5.83 7.19
CA GLN A 349 1.60 -5.65 7.79
C GLN A 349 1.26 -4.15 7.97
N THR A 350 2.18 -3.36 8.52
CA THR A 350 1.94 -1.92 8.72
C THR A 350 1.80 -1.19 7.39
N MET A 351 2.67 -1.46 6.41
CA MET A 351 2.61 -0.81 5.10
C MET A 351 1.36 -1.20 4.31
N ALA A 352 0.95 -2.47 4.33
CA ALA A 352 -0.22 -2.99 3.63
C ALA A 352 -1.58 -2.56 4.22
N SER A 353 -1.59 -1.68 5.22
CA SER A 353 -2.80 -0.97 5.65
C SER A 353 -3.06 0.32 4.88
N THR A 354 -2.19 0.71 3.94
CA THR A 354 -2.17 2.06 3.35
C THR A 354 -2.28 2.09 1.82
N GLU A 355 -2.79 3.20 1.29
CA GLU A 355 -2.76 3.56 -0.13
C GLU A 355 -2.25 5.00 -0.32
N LEU A 356 -1.29 5.19 -1.23
CA LEU A 356 -0.79 6.50 -1.66
C LEU A 356 -1.63 7.05 -2.82
N THR A 357 -2.18 8.24 -2.65
CA THR A 357 -3.20 8.79 -3.55
C THR A 357 -2.91 10.22 -4.00
N ILE A 358 -3.35 10.55 -5.22
CA ILE A 358 -3.20 11.87 -5.83
C ILE A 358 -4.54 12.43 -6.31
N ALA A 359 -4.65 13.77 -6.27
CA ALA A 359 -5.79 14.51 -6.77
C ALA A 359 -5.60 15.00 -8.22
N ASN A 360 -6.72 15.26 -8.90
CA ASN A 360 -6.72 16.22 -10.01
C ASN A 360 -6.61 17.65 -9.45
N GLY A 361 -5.78 18.47 -10.09
CA GLY A 361 -5.77 19.92 -9.91
C GLY A 361 -6.83 20.63 -10.77
N GLU A 362 -6.91 21.94 -10.62
CA GLU A 362 -7.93 22.80 -11.25
C GLU A 362 -7.91 22.76 -12.79
N ASN A 363 -6.77 22.41 -13.39
CA ASN A 363 -6.59 22.28 -14.84
C ASN A 363 -6.96 20.87 -15.39
N GLY A 364 -7.44 19.96 -14.53
CA GLY A 364 -7.77 18.58 -14.90
C GLY A 364 -6.57 17.62 -15.00
N GLY A 365 -5.34 18.10 -14.82
CA GLY A 365 -4.14 17.27 -14.67
C GLY A 365 -3.86 16.89 -13.22
N TRP A 366 -2.88 16.03 -12.97
CA TRP A 366 -2.52 15.59 -11.62
C TRP A 366 -1.86 16.69 -10.78
N ASN A 367 -2.31 16.86 -9.54
CA ASN A 367 -1.73 17.79 -8.57
C ASN A 367 -0.61 17.10 -7.78
N MET A 368 0.62 17.17 -8.28
CA MET A 368 1.79 16.53 -7.66
C MET A 368 2.16 17.09 -6.26
N SER A 369 1.63 18.24 -5.84
CA SER A 369 1.81 18.74 -4.46
C SER A 369 0.72 18.27 -3.49
N ASP A 370 -0.37 17.67 -3.99
CA ASP A 370 -1.42 17.05 -3.18
C ASP A 370 -1.33 15.52 -3.26
N ILE A 371 -0.26 14.98 -2.68
CA ILE A 371 -0.09 13.54 -2.43
C ILE A 371 -0.50 13.27 -0.98
N LYS A 372 -1.39 12.31 -0.77
CA LYS A 372 -1.93 11.93 0.55
C LYS A 372 -1.93 10.41 0.71
N MET A 373 -1.52 9.95 1.88
CA MET A 373 -1.60 8.54 2.27
C MET A 373 -2.86 8.33 3.12
N PHE A 374 -3.65 7.32 2.76
CA PHE A 374 -4.80 6.90 3.55
C PHE A 374 -4.56 5.52 4.16
N MET A 375 -5.13 5.28 5.34
CA MET A 375 -4.95 4.08 6.15
C MET A 375 -6.31 3.46 6.50
N LYS A 376 -6.43 2.13 6.37
CA LYS A 376 -7.58 1.36 6.85
C LYS A 376 -7.28 0.75 8.22
N ASP A 377 -8.25 0.82 9.14
CA ASP A 377 -8.17 0.10 10.41
C ASP A 377 -8.48 -1.41 10.27
N ILE A 378 -7.53 -2.15 9.70
CA ILE A 378 -7.62 -3.60 9.45
C ILE A 378 -7.76 -4.37 10.78
N GLY A 379 -8.62 -5.39 10.81
CA GLY A 379 -8.82 -6.25 11.99
C GLY A 379 -9.66 -5.69 13.13
N ASP A 380 -10.00 -4.39 13.10
CA ASP A 380 -10.67 -3.70 14.21
C ASP A 380 -11.89 -2.92 13.72
N SER A 381 -11.80 -1.61 13.51
CA SER A 381 -12.99 -0.77 13.26
C SER A 381 -13.28 -0.44 11.80
N GLY A 382 -12.40 -0.76 10.85
CA GLY A 382 -12.57 -0.44 9.42
C GLY A 382 -12.55 1.05 9.05
N ARG A 383 -12.33 1.94 10.02
CA ARG A 383 -12.29 3.41 9.87
C ARG A 383 -11.09 3.90 9.05
N VAL A 384 -11.18 5.14 8.56
CA VAL A 384 -10.16 5.77 7.72
C VAL A 384 -9.25 6.72 8.51
N ASN A 385 -7.93 6.55 8.40
CA ASN A 385 -6.89 7.28 9.12
C ASN A 385 -7.22 7.49 10.62
N PRO A 386 -7.43 6.42 11.41
CA PRO A 386 -7.67 6.59 12.85
C PRO A 386 -6.40 7.08 13.54
N VAL A 387 -6.53 8.17 14.29
CA VAL A 387 -5.39 8.89 14.90
C VAL A 387 -4.56 8.00 15.81
N GLU A 388 -5.18 7.08 16.55
CA GLU A 388 -4.50 6.14 17.43
C GLU A 388 -3.70 5.05 16.68
N LYS A 389 -4.17 4.65 15.49
CA LYS A 389 -3.48 3.66 14.66
C LYS A 389 -2.31 4.29 13.92
N ILE A 390 -2.46 5.54 13.49
CA ILE A 390 -1.34 6.34 12.98
C ILE A 390 -0.34 6.61 14.11
N TYR A 391 -0.77 6.94 15.32
CA TYR A 391 0.12 7.15 16.49
C TYR A 391 0.93 5.91 16.84
N ALA A 392 0.30 4.74 16.93
CA ALA A 392 1.01 3.48 17.18
C ALA A 392 1.98 3.13 16.04
N SER A 393 1.56 3.25 14.78
CA SER A 393 2.39 2.90 13.62
C SER A 393 3.41 3.98 13.21
N PHE A 394 3.35 5.18 13.78
CA PHE A 394 4.20 6.32 13.44
C PHE A 394 5.71 6.03 13.43
N PRO A 395 6.27 5.22 14.36
CA PRO A 395 7.70 4.89 14.35
C PRO A 395 8.16 4.19 13.07
N PHE A 396 7.34 3.31 12.51
CA PHE A 396 7.62 2.64 11.24
C PHE A 396 7.68 3.65 10.09
N PHE A 397 6.69 4.55 10.00
CA PHE A 397 6.67 5.55 8.92
C PHE A 397 7.82 6.55 9.05
N LEU A 398 8.15 7.00 10.27
CA LEU A 398 9.35 7.83 10.52
C LEU A 398 10.65 7.14 10.10
N PHE A 399 10.80 5.85 10.40
CA PHE A 399 12.01 5.07 10.11
C PHE A 399 12.17 4.72 8.63
N ILE A 400 11.08 4.39 7.93
CA ILE A 400 11.12 4.06 6.49
C ILE A 400 11.27 5.32 5.63
N ASN A 401 10.41 6.32 5.82
CA ASN A 401 10.53 7.66 5.23
C ASN A 401 9.53 8.62 5.90
N SER A 402 10.04 9.64 6.62
CA SER A 402 9.23 10.66 7.29
C SER A 402 8.22 11.38 6.37
N THR A 403 8.46 11.47 5.05
CA THR A 403 7.48 12.00 4.10
C THR A 403 6.17 11.21 4.11
N TYR A 404 6.20 9.89 4.33
CA TYR A 404 4.99 9.07 4.48
C TYR A 404 4.27 9.35 5.79
N ALA A 405 5.01 9.57 6.89
CA ALA A 405 4.44 10.00 8.15
C ALA A 405 3.71 11.36 8.00
N GLY A 406 4.29 12.29 7.24
CA GLY A 406 3.64 13.55 6.86
C GLY A 406 2.37 13.35 6.02
N GLN A 407 2.46 12.53 4.96
CA GLN A 407 1.34 12.26 4.04
C GLN A 407 0.15 11.53 4.70
N LEU A 408 0.35 10.83 5.83
CA LEU A 408 -0.71 10.26 6.67
C LEU A 408 -1.42 11.31 7.55
N LEU A 409 -0.70 12.35 7.99
CA LEU A 409 -1.24 13.43 8.82
C LEU A 409 -1.97 14.51 8.01
N SER A 410 -1.51 14.81 6.79
CA SER A 410 -2.08 15.86 5.92
C SER A 410 -3.61 15.86 5.84
N PRO A 411 -4.31 14.72 5.64
CA PRO A 411 -5.76 14.75 5.48
C PRO A 411 -6.50 15.11 6.78
N LEU A 412 -5.98 14.68 7.94
CA LEU A 412 -6.56 14.97 9.26
C LEU A 412 -6.37 16.44 9.65
N LEU A 413 -5.19 17.00 9.34
CA LEU A 413 -4.90 18.42 9.55
C LEU A 413 -5.77 19.30 8.64
N GLU A 414 -5.86 18.99 7.34
CA GLU A 414 -6.67 19.76 6.39
C GLU A 414 -8.18 19.67 6.63
N LEU A 415 -8.69 18.55 7.19
CA LEU A 415 -10.10 18.43 7.55
C LEU A 415 -10.52 19.45 8.62
N GLN A 416 -9.63 19.84 9.53
CA GLN A 416 -9.94 20.73 10.66
C GLN A 416 -9.32 22.13 10.59
N ASP A 417 -8.53 22.42 9.56
CA ASP A 417 -8.07 23.78 9.21
C ASP A 417 -9.25 24.74 8.93
N SER A 418 -10.42 24.21 8.54
CA SER A 418 -11.55 25.02 8.14
C SER A 418 -12.10 25.86 9.30
N SER A 419 -12.38 27.15 9.01
CA SER A 419 -12.97 28.09 9.98
C SER A 419 -14.42 27.76 10.36
N SER A 420 -14.99 26.66 9.85
CA SER A 420 -16.30 26.12 10.19
C SER A 420 -16.25 25.02 11.26
N SER A 421 -15.06 24.59 11.70
CA SER A 421 -14.91 23.57 12.75
C SER A 421 -14.86 24.19 14.15
N ASP A 422 -16.03 24.38 14.76
CA ASP A 422 -16.18 24.81 16.17
C ASP A 422 -15.57 23.81 17.19
N GLN A 423 -15.22 22.59 16.75
CA GLN A 423 -14.65 21.57 17.62
C GLN A 423 -13.26 21.98 18.13
N ALA A 424 -13.12 22.06 19.46
CA ALA A 424 -11.89 22.49 20.14
C ALA A 424 -10.76 21.43 20.15
N PHE A 425 -11.07 20.17 19.86
CA PHE A 425 -10.18 19.01 19.94
C PHE A 425 -10.01 18.32 18.57
N ALA A 426 -8.97 17.50 18.42
CA ALA A 426 -8.72 16.75 17.18
C ALA A 426 -9.80 15.67 16.96
N ALA A 427 -10.23 15.50 15.72
CA ALA A 427 -11.06 14.40 15.27
C ALA A 427 -10.26 13.09 15.32
N ARG A 428 -10.92 11.99 15.67
CA ARG A 428 -10.30 10.67 15.81
C ARG A 428 -10.03 9.92 14.50
N ASP A 429 -10.72 10.27 13.41
CA ASP A 429 -10.66 9.61 12.10
C ASP A 429 -11.23 10.52 11.00
N LEU A 430 -11.19 10.06 9.74
CA LEU A 430 -11.68 10.77 8.55
C LEU A 430 -13.04 10.27 8.02
N GLY A 431 -13.68 9.32 8.70
CA GLY A 431 -14.83 8.59 8.16
C GLY A 431 -14.88 7.15 8.67
N GLN A 432 -16.10 6.64 8.86
CA GLN A 432 -16.30 5.38 9.59
C GLN A 432 -16.07 4.12 8.73
N ASN A 433 -16.07 4.22 7.40
CA ASN A 433 -16.00 3.07 6.51
C ASN A 433 -14.93 3.30 5.42
N TYR A 434 -13.80 2.61 5.45
CA TYR A 434 -12.89 2.58 4.30
C TYR A 434 -13.60 1.93 3.09
N PRO A 435 -13.53 2.46 1.85
CA PRO A 435 -12.67 3.56 1.36
C PRO A 435 -13.40 4.91 1.20
N GLN A 436 -14.16 5.34 2.22
CA GLN A 436 -14.87 6.63 2.26
C GLN A 436 -14.32 7.50 3.42
N ALA A 437 -13.43 8.43 3.08
CA ALA A 437 -13.02 9.53 3.97
C ALA A 437 -14.05 10.67 3.88
N ASP A 438 -15.28 10.40 4.35
CA ASP A 438 -16.42 11.34 4.26
C ASP A 438 -16.26 12.62 5.11
N GLY A 439 -15.23 12.70 5.96
CA GLY A 439 -14.92 13.87 6.79
C GLY A 439 -15.90 14.11 7.94
N THR A 440 -16.77 13.15 8.26
CA THR A 440 -17.77 13.31 9.32
C THR A 440 -17.12 13.31 10.69
N ILE A 441 -16.91 14.50 11.25
CA ILE A 441 -16.37 14.68 12.59
C ILE A 441 -17.45 14.28 13.63
N ILE A 442 -17.37 13.05 14.12
CA ILE A 442 -18.23 12.53 15.20
C ILE A 442 -17.62 12.88 16.55
N LYS A 443 -18.40 13.44 17.49
CA LYS A 443 -17.95 13.64 18.88
C LYS A 443 -17.61 12.30 19.53
N HIS A 444 -16.45 12.22 20.17
CA HIS A 444 -15.91 11.02 20.81
C HIS A 444 -15.38 11.30 22.22
N GLU A 445 -15.22 10.25 23.02
CA GLU A 445 -14.77 10.28 24.42
C GLU A 445 -13.23 10.21 24.60
N GLN A 446 -12.49 10.29 23.50
CA GLN A 446 -11.03 10.20 23.45
C GLN A 446 -10.40 11.57 23.09
N GLN A 447 -11.00 12.67 23.55
CA GLN A 447 -10.66 14.03 23.11
C GLN A 447 -9.20 14.42 23.43
N VAL A 448 -8.76 14.28 24.69
CA VAL A 448 -7.37 14.57 25.11
C VAL A 448 -6.39 13.67 24.38
N GLU A 449 -6.74 12.39 24.23
CA GLU A 449 -5.91 11.33 23.66
C GLU A 449 -5.58 11.57 22.17
N HIS A 450 -6.57 11.82 21.32
CA HIS A 450 -6.33 12.12 19.89
C HIS A 450 -5.70 13.50 19.69
N THR A 451 -6.10 14.51 20.49
CA THR A 451 -5.53 15.87 20.41
C THR A 451 -4.04 15.88 20.76
N SER A 452 -3.66 15.14 21.80
CA SER A 452 -2.26 14.97 22.19
C SER A 452 -1.48 14.21 21.11
N SER A 453 -2.05 13.12 20.59
CA SER A 453 -1.46 12.32 19.52
C SER A 453 -1.15 13.15 18.28
N MET A 454 -2.08 13.99 17.82
CA MET A 454 -1.88 14.84 16.63
C MET A 454 -0.78 15.90 16.83
N LEU A 455 -0.72 16.56 17.99
CA LEU A 455 0.34 17.51 18.32
C LEU A 455 1.72 16.84 18.35
N ILE A 456 1.81 15.69 19.04
CA ILE A 456 3.04 14.91 19.17
C ILE A 456 3.54 14.41 17.81
N MET A 457 2.67 13.81 17.00
CA MET A 457 3.04 13.31 15.66
C MET A 457 3.45 14.44 14.70
N THR A 458 2.75 15.59 14.72
CA THR A 458 3.08 16.73 13.84
C THR A 458 4.42 17.35 14.21
N PHE A 459 4.77 17.43 15.50
CA PHE A 459 6.10 17.86 15.94
C PHE A 459 7.18 16.80 15.64
N ALA A 460 6.92 15.52 15.91
CA ALA A 460 7.85 14.43 15.63
C ALA A 460 8.21 14.35 14.13
N HIS A 461 7.23 14.53 13.24
CA HIS A 461 7.49 14.70 11.81
C HIS A 461 8.49 15.84 11.55
N ALA A 462 8.15 17.07 11.94
CA ALA A 462 8.96 18.25 11.63
C ALA A 462 10.37 18.20 12.24
N ARG A 463 10.51 17.58 13.42
CA ARG A 463 11.78 17.39 14.12
C ARG A 463 12.69 16.35 13.46
N ILE A 464 12.14 15.31 12.84
CA ILE A 464 12.91 14.24 12.18
C ILE A 464 13.18 14.55 10.71
N SER A 465 12.19 15.11 9.98
CA SER A 465 12.37 15.49 8.58
C SER A 465 13.09 16.84 8.39
N GLY A 466 13.08 17.69 9.41
CA GLY A 466 13.49 19.10 9.30
C GLY A 466 12.50 19.99 8.54
N ASP A 467 11.37 19.46 8.06
CA ASP A 467 10.36 20.20 7.31
C ASP A 467 9.34 20.88 8.23
N GLY A 468 9.38 22.21 8.26
CA GLY A 468 8.45 23.05 9.02
C GLY A 468 7.13 23.38 8.31
N ALA A 469 6.91 22.91 7.08
CA ALA A 469 5.74 23.28 6.27
C ALA A 469 4.41 23.03 7.00
N PHE A 470 4.21 21.83 7.57
CA PHE A 470 2.97 21.52 8.28
C PHE A 470 2.79 22.34 9.56
N ILE A 471 3.82 22.45 10.41
CA ILE A 471 3.70 23.20 11.67
C ILE A 471 3.47 24.70 11.44
N SER A 472 3.96 25.24 10.32
CA SER A 472 3.71 26.63 9.91
C SER A 472 2.32 26.82 9.28
N LYS A 473 1.89 25.92 8.39
CA LYS A 473 0.58 25.97 7.72
C LYS A 473 -0.57 25.80 8.71
N HIS A 474 -0.47 24.79 9.57
CA HIS A 474 -1.53 24.36 10.48
C HIS A 474 -1.45 25.03 11.87
N TYR A 475 -0.56 26.02 12.07
CA TYR A 475 -0.26 26.59 13.40
C TYR A 475 -1.51 27.02 14.18
N SER A 476 -2.48 27.66 13.52
CA SER A 476 -3.72 28.11 14.16
C SER A 476 -4.56 26.96 14.71
N LEU A 477 -4.60 25.82 14.02
CA LEU A 477 -5.28 24.60 14.45
C LEU A 477 -4.53 23.92 15.60
N LEU A 478 -3.22 23.75 15.47
CA LEU A 478 -2.34 23.20 16.51
C LEU A 478 -2.46 24.01 17.81
N ARG A 479 -2.52 25.34 17.72
CA ARG A 479 -2.75 26.22 18.88
C ARG A 479 -4.17 26.09 19.45
N LYS A 480 -5.20 25.93 18.61
CA LYS A 480 -6.60 25.68 19.08
C LYS A 480 -6.66 24.41 19.94
N TRP A 481 -5.97 23.36 19.50
CA TRP A 481 -5.81 22.09 20.20
C TRP A 481 -4.98 22.21 21.49
N ALA A 482 -3.87 22.95 21.48
CA ALA A 482 -3.09 23.19 22.69
C ALA A 482 -3.87 23.97 23.76
N GLU A 483 -4.65 24.98 23.37
CA GLU A 483 -5.55 25.69 24.29
C GLU A 483 -6.65 24.78 24.87
N TYR A 484 -7.10 23.76 24.13
CA TYR A 484 -7.97 22.72 24.68
C TYR A 484 -7.24 21.87 25.73
N LEU A 485 -6.01 21.42 25.44
CA LEU A 485 -5.21 20.64 26.38
C LEU A 485 -4.85 21.42 27.66
N VAL A 486 -4.59 22.73 27.58
CA VAL A 486 -4.41 23.60 28.76
C VAL A 486 -5.60 23.55 29.72
N ARG A 487 -6.82 23.34 29.21
CA ARG A 487 -8.05 23.24 30.04
C ARG A 487 -8.40 21.81 30.48
N SER A 488 -7.82 20.79 29.83
CA SER A 488 -8.34 19.41 29.90
C SER A 488 -7.28 18.36 30.27
N THR A 489 -5.99 18.69 30.34
CA THR A 489 -4.93 17.70 30.58
C THR A 489 -4.98 17.13 32.00
N MET A 490 -4.99 18.00 33.03
CA MET A 490 -4.99 17.58 34.45
C MET A 490 -6.35 17.04 34.95
N SER A 491 -7.41 17.19 34.15
CA SER A 491 -8.74 16.66 34.45
C SER A 491 -9.47 16.41 33.12
N PRO A 492 -9.21 15.27 32.46
CA PRO A 492 -9.85 14.94 31.19
C PRO A 492 -11.39 14.93 31.33
N PRO A 493 -12.14 15.66 30.47
CA PRO A 493 -13.59 15.72 30.55
C PRO A 493 -14.25 14.38 30.21
N ASP A 494 -13.56 13.58 29.40
CA ASP A 494 -13.87 12.20 29.09
C ASP A 494 -12.66 11.34 29.51
N SER A 495 -12.92 10.17 30.10
CA SER A 495 -11.91 9.32 30.74
C SER A 495 -11.50 8.10 29.92
N THR A 496 -11.94 8.00 28.67
CA THR A 496 -11.77 6.81 27.81
C THR A 496 -10.45 6.86 27.03
N THR A 497 -9.64 5.80 27.17
CA THR A 497 -8.32 5.62 26.51
C THR A 497 -8.47 4.97 25.13
N VAL A 498 -7.35 4.73 24.44
CA VAL A 498 -7.30 3.97 23.16
C VAL A 498 -7.60 2.49 23.28
N ASP A 499 -7.56 1.95 24.51
CA ASP A 499 -7.70 0.52 24.79
C ASP A 499 -9.14 0.11 25.17
N ASP A 500 -10.12 0.94 24.78
CA ASP A 500 -11.53 0.88 25.21
C ASP A 500 -11.74 0.98 26.74
N ALA A 501 -10.70 1.37 27.49
CA ALA A 501 -10.71 1.39 28.96
C ALA A 501 -10.91 2.81 29.51
N THR A 502 -11.85 2.97 30.46
CA THR A 502 -12.29 4.27 30.98
C THR A 502 -11.82 4.48 32.43
N TYR A 503 -10.85 5.36 32.64
CA TYR A 503 -10.25 5.66 33.95
C TYR A 503 -10.14 7.17 34.18
N ALA A 504 -10.84 7.67 35.21
CA ALA A 504 -10.74 9.07 35.61
C ALA A 504 -9.30 9.42 35.98
N ASN A 505 -8.79 10.56 35.48
CA ASN A 505 -7.43 11.05 35.74
C ASN A 505 -6.31 10.01 35.49
N SER A 506 -6.42 9.20 34.42
CA SER A 506 -5.41 8.15 34.11
C SER A 506 -4.00 8.73 33.98
N THR A 507 -3.06 8.19 34.76
CA THR A 507 -1.67 8.67 34.86
C THR A 507 -0.94 8.71 33.51
N ASN A 508 -1.17 7.68 32.68
CA ASN A 508 -0.56 7.54 31.35
C ASN A 508 -1.24 8.42 30.26
N LEU A 509 -2.50 8.83 30.47
CA LEU A 509 -3.19 9.79 29.58
C LEU A 509 -2.79 11.24 29.91
N VAL A 510 -2.72 11.59 31.21
CA VAL A 510 -2.35 12.94 31.65
C VAL A 510 -0.93 13.29 31.16
N ILE A 511 0.04 12.39 31.34
CA ILE A 511 1.42 12.66 30.91
C ILE A 511 1.53 12.89 29.38
N LYS A 512 0.73 12.19 28.58
CA LYS A 512 0.65 12.39 27.13
C LYS A 512 0.18 13.80 26.76
N GLY A 513 -0.80 14.34 27.49
CA GLY A 513 -1.24 15.73 27.34
C GLY A 513 -0.15 16.75 27.70
N ILE A 514 0.68 16.46 28.71
CA ILE A 514 1.80 17.33 29.09
C ILE A 514 2.92 17.29 28.03
N ILE A 515 3.27 16.10 27.53
CA ILE A 515 4.23 15.94 26.42
C ILE A 515 3.72 16.66 25.15
N ALA A 516 2.40 16.65 24.88
CA ALA A 516 1.81 17.40 23.77
C ALA A 516 1.85 18.93 23.95
N LEU A 517 1.74 19.44 25.18
CA LEU A 517 1.95 20.86 25.48
C LEU A 517 3.42 21.28 25.30
N LYS A 518 4.37 20.41 25.65
CA LYS A 518 5.80 20.60 25.36
C LYS A 518 6.08 20.57 23.86
N ALA A 519 5.48 19.63 23.12
CA ALA A 519 5.54 19.58 21.66
C ALA A 519 5.00 20.88 21.03
N MET A 520 3.89 21.42 21.54
CA MET A 520 3.39 22.74 21.10
C MET A 520 4.36 23.87 21.44
N SER A 521 5.00 23.86 22.60
CA SER A 521 6.02 24.86 22.97
C SER A 521 7.17 24.90 21.96
N GLU A 522 7.65 23.74 21.51
CA GLU A 522 8.70 23.65 20.49
C GLU A 522 8.21 23.96 19.06
N ILE A 523 6.96 23.60 18.71
CA ILE A 523 6.31 24.08 17.48
C ILE A 523 6.29 25.62 17.47
N SER A 524 5.86 26.25 18.56
CA SER A 524 5.83 27.70 18.71
C SER A 524 7.23 28.32 18.64
N ASN A 525 8.27 27.70 19.20
CA ASN A 525 9.66 28.13 19.01
C ASN A 525 10.06 28.10 17.52
N ALA A 526 9.83 26.96 16.84
CA ALA A 526 10.22 26.78 15.44
C ALA A 526 9.54 27.80 14.51
N VAL A 527 8.27 28.15 14.73
CA VAL A 527 7.56 29.20 13.96
C VAL A 527 7.73 30.63 14.52
N SER A 528 8.69 30.86 15.42
CA SER A 528 9.01 32.18 16.01
C SER A 528 7.85 32.85 16.77
N ARG A 529 6.99 32.04 17.41
CA ARG A 529 5.84 32.46 18.24
C ARG A 529 6.20 32.42 19.72
N ASN A 530 7.21 33.20 20.09
CA ASN A 530 7.88 33.14 21.40
C ASN A 530 6.93 33.33 22.60
N GLU A 531 5.84 34.09 22.46
CA GLU A 531 4.83 34.26 23.52
C GLU A 531 4.05 32.97 23.78
N ASP A 532 3.56 32.32 22.72
CA ASP A 532 2.87 31.02 22.79
C ASP A 532 3.85 29.94 23.32
N ALA A 533 5.11 29.96 22.88
CA ALA A 533 6.13 29.01 23.36
C ALA A 533 6.36 29.12 24.88
N ASN A 534 6.57 30.34 25.38
CA ASN A 534 6.71 30.62 26.81
C ASN A 534 5.44 30.28 27.61
N ARG A 535 4.25 30.47 27.02
CA ARG A 535 2.97 30.08 27.61
C ARG A 535 2.88 28.57 27.79
N TYR A 536 3.12 27.78 26.74
CA TYR A 536 3.02 26.33 26.81
C TYR A 536 4.14 25.68 27.63
N SER A 537 5.36 26.24 27.64
CA SER A 537 6.43 25.77 28.54
C SER A 537 6.07 25.95 30.02
N LYS A 538 5.39 27.05 30.39
CA LYS A 538 4.92 27.30 31.76
C LYS A 538 3.82 26.31 32.18
N PHE A 539 2.84 26.06 31.31
CA PHE A 539 1.83 25.03 31.57
C PHE A 539 2.43 23.63 31.65
N THR A 540 3.40 23.30 30.78
CA THR A 540 4.14 22.03 30.84
C THR A 540 4.77 21.83 32.20
N SER A 541 5.54 22.81 32.69
CA SER A 541 6.21 22.72 34.00
C SER A 541 5.21 22.58 35.14
N ALA A 542 4.21 23.47 35.20
CA ALA A 542 3.20 23.47 36.26
C ALA A 542 2.32 22.19 36.27
N PHE A 543 2.16 21.51 35.13
CA PHE A 543 1.47 20.22 35.06
C PHE A 543 2.41 19.05 35.37
N MET A 544 3.71 19.11 35.02
CA MET A 544 4.70 18.13 35.48
C MET A 544 4.85 18.16 37.01
N ASP A 545 4.86 19.35 37.64
CA ASP A 545 4.91 19.50 39.09
C ASP A 545 3.71 18.80 39.76
N GLN A 546 2.50 19.03 39.24
CA GLN A 546 1.27 18.40 39.74
C GLN A 546 1.23 16.90 39.47
N TRP A 547 1.58 16.45 38.26
CA TRP A 547 1.63 15.04 37.91
C TRP A 547 2.62 14.29 38.81
N SER A 548 3.81 14.86 39.04
CA SER A 548 4.83 14.31 39.93
C SER A 548 4.37 14.26 41.40
N ALA A 549 3.61 15.26 41.85
CA ALA A 549 3.02 15.26 43.20
C ALA A 549 1.92 14.20 43.37
N PHE A 550 1.06 14.00 42.36
CA PHE A 550 -0.01 12.99 42.38
C PHE A 550 0.44 11.57 41.96
N THR A 551 1.73 11.37 41.69
CA THR A 551 2.33 10.08 41.35
C THR A 551 3.39 9.60 42.36
N GLN A 552 3.60 10.31 43.47
CA GLN A 552 4.29 9.72 44.63
C GLN A 552 3.46 8.52 45.10
N MET A 553 4.11 7.34 45.17
CA MET A 553 3.44 6.12 44.72
C MET A 553 2.75 5.35 45.85
N SER A 554 2.30 4.14 45.50
CA SER A 554 2.08 3.02 46.41
C SER A 554 3.20 2.87 47.45
N THR A 555 2.91 2.18 48.56
CA THR A 555 3.60 2.19 49.86
C THR A 555 5.13 1.97 49.91
N ASN A 556 5.83 1.75 48.79
CA ASN A 556 7.30 1.66 48.70
C ASN A 556 7.90 2.25 47.40
N ASP A 557 7.28 3.25 46.73
CA ASP A 557 7.85 3.97 45.57
C ASP A 557 8.23 3.08 44.35
N SER A 558 7.53 1.97 44.15
CA SER A 558 7.90 0.93 43.16
C SER A 558 7.30 1.09 41.75
N HIS A 559 6.05 1.56 41.62
CA HIS A 559 5.31 1.59 40.35
C HIS A 559 4.33 2.77 40.29
N LEU A 560 4.09 3.31 39.09
CA LEU A 560 3.15 4.41 38.90
C LEU A 560 1.68 3.93 38.97
N PRO A 561 0.80 4.64 39.70
CA PRO A 561 -0.60 4.25 39.85
C PRO A 561 -1.38 4.40 38.54
N LEU A 562 -2.49 3.66 38.40
CA LEU A 562 -3.34 3.71 37.19
C LEU A 562 -3.99 5.10 36.97
N SER A 563 -4.38 5.73 38.07
CA SER A 563 -4.97 7.08 38.11
C SER A 563 -4.21 7.96 39.09
N LEU A 564 -4.15 9.26 38.80
CA LEU A 564 -3.54 10.25 39.69
C LEU A 564 -4.27 10.32 41.03
N GLY A 565 -3.52 10.17 42.13
CA GLY A 565 -4.07 10.15 43.49
C GLY A 565 -4.80 8.87 43.90
N ASP A 566 -4.65 7.76 43.17
CA ASP A 566 -5.09 6.42 43.60
C ASP A 566 -4.11 5.87 44.65
N ASP A 567 -4.60 5.60 45.86
CA ASP A 567 -3.80 5.14 47.01
C ASP A 567 -3.68 3.61 47.12
N ASN A 568 -4.36 2.87 46.24
CA ASN A 568 -4.34 1.41 46.21
C ASN A 568 -2.96 0.87 45.77
N PRO A 569 -2.21 0.17 46.64
CA PRO A 569 -0.85 -0.29 46.32
C PRO A 569 -0.77 -1.47 45.34
N SER A 570 -1.91 -1.93 44.81
CA SER A 570 -2.01 -2.88 43.69
C SER A 570 -2.45 -2.21 42.38
N SER A 571 -2.63 -0.88 42.36
CA SER A 571 -3.05 -0.13 41.18
C SER A 571 -1.85 0.33 40.37
N TRP A 572 -1.79 -0.03 39.08
CA TRP A 572 -0.68 0.35 38.20
C TRP A 572 -1.08 0.38 36.72
N VAL A 573 -0.29 1.07 35.89
CA VAL A 573 -0.48 1.16 34.42
C VAL A 573 0.84 1.03 33.66
N GLN A 574 0.79 0.46 32.45
CA GLN A 574 1.90 0.43 31.50
C GLN A 574 2.11 1.84 30.93
N MET A 575 3.26 2.46 31.23
CA MET A 575 3.56 3.87 30.90
C MET A 575 4.07 4.03 29.46
N TYR A 576 3.36 3.47 28.49
CA TYR A 576 3.78 3.46 27.09
C TYR A 576 3.91 4.86 26.47
N ASN A 577 3.26 5.89 27.02
CA ASN A 577 3.44 7.27 26.54
C ASN A 577 4.76 7.93 26.99
N PHE A 578 5.58 7.29 27.83
CA PHE A 578 6.97 7.72 28.03
C PHE A 578 7.81 7.63 26.74
N TYR A 579 7.44 6.76 25.79
CA TYR A 579 8.14 6.62 24.50
C TYR A 579 8.24 7.94 23.74
N VAL A 580 7.19 8.76 23.77
CA VAL A 580 7.15 10.01 23.01
C VAL A 580 7.91 11.16 23.67
N ASP A 581 8.22 11.10 24.97
CA ASP A 581 9.19 12.03 25.60
C ASP A 581 10.62 11.74 25.10
N GLN A 582 10.98 10.46 24.94
CA GLN A 582 12.27 10.04 24.41
C GLN A 582 12.38 10.30 22.89
N LEU A 583 11.34 9.97 22.11
CA LEU A 583 11.31 10.22 20.65
C LEU A 583 11.45 11.71 20.30
N LEU A 584 10.84 12.58 21.09
CA LEU A 584 10.96 14.03 20.95
C LEU A 584 12.20 14.60 21.64
N ASN A 585 12.93 13.80 22.42
CA ASN A 585 13.98 14.20 23.36
C ASN A 585 13.59 15.48 24.13
N THR A 586 12.44 15.41 24.82
CA THR A 586 11.90 16.52 25.60
C THR A 586 12.27 16.51 27.08
N SER A 587 12.82 15.38 27.57
CA SER A 587 13.41 15.22 28.92
C SER A 587 12.46 15.65 30.05
N LEU A 588 11.17 15.33 29.93
CA LEU A 588 10.17 15.60 30.97
C LEU A 588 10.13 14.50 32.04
N ILE A 589 10.47 13.26 31.70
CA ILE A 589 10.42 12.13 32.64
C ILE A 589 11.77 12.00 33.36
N ASP A 590 11.74 12.11 34.69
CA ASP A 590 12.94 11.91 35.53
C ASP A 590 13.49 10.48 35.36
N GLU A 591 14.82 10.35 35.24
CA GLU A 591 15.46 9.06 34.96
C GLU A 591 15.23 8.04 36.08
N LYS A 592 15.10 8.46 37.35
CA LYS A 592 14.74 7.58 38.47
C LYS A 592 13.35 6.98 38.29
N ILE A 593 12.40 7.71 37.70
CA ILE A 593 11.06 7.19 37.41
C ILE A 593 11.15 6.09 36.33
N LEU A 594 11.94 6.32 35.27
CA LEU A 594 12.19 5.31 34.23
C LEU A 594 12.87 4.06 34.82
N GLN A 595 13.89 4.23 35.65
CA GLN A 595 14.60 3.13 36.31
C GLN A 595 13.69 2.34 37.26
N ASN A 596 12.83 3.01 38.06
CA ASN A 596 11.86 2.33 38.93
C ASN A 596 10.83 1.54 38.10
N GLN A 597 10.28 2.11 37.02
CA GLN A 597 9.34 1.37 36.16
C GLN A 597 10.01 0.17 35.48
N ALA A 598 11.27 0.28 35.05
CA ALA A 598 12.03 -0.83 34.48
C ALA A 598 12.14 -2.02 35.46
N GLN A 599 12.51 -1.76 36.72
CA GLN A 599 12.62 -2.79 37.74
C GLN A 599 11.25 -3.41 38.08
N PHE A 600 10.19 -2.59 38.15
CA PHE A 600 8.82 -3.10 38.32
C PHE A 600 8.40 -4.03 37.17
N TYR A 601 8.58 -3.60 35.91
CA TYR A 601 8.26 -4.43 34.74
C TYR A 601 9.09 -5.73 34.71
N GLN A 602 10.36 -5.70 35.12
CA GLN A 602 11.16 -6.92 35.27
C GLN A 602 10.58 -7.86 36.34
N SER A 603 10.09 -7.33 37.46
CA SER A 603 9.43 -8.13 38.50
C SER A 603 8.08 -8.73 38.05
N MET A 604 7.36 -8.04 37.15
CA MET A 604 6.12 -8.54 36.55
C MET A 604 6.38 -9.66 35.54
N LEU A 605 7.39 -9.54 34.68
CA LEU A 605 7.76 -10.61 33.72
C LEU A 605 8.23 -11.91 34.39
N LEU A 606 8.79 -11.83 35.61
CA LEU A 606 9.16 -13.02 36.40
C LEU A 606 7.94 -13.80 36.94
N GLN A 607 6.77 -13.16 37.00
CA GLN A 607 5.50 -13.76 37.43
C GLN A 607 4.62 -14.15 36.22
N SER A 608 4.62 -13.30 35.19
CA SER A 608 3.86 -13.46 33.94
C SER A 608 4.81 -13.44 32.73
N PRO A 609 5.48 -14.57 32.40
CA PRO A 609 6.46 -14.61 31.31
C PRO A 609 5.85 -14.38 29.92
N GLY A 610 4.52 -14.51 29.79
CA GLY A 610 3.79 -14.17 28.57
C GLY A 610 3.67 -12.66 28.30
N GLY A 611 4.16 -11.78 29.18
CA GLY A 611 4.27 -10.34 28.92
C GLY A 611 3.52 -9.45 29.92
N LEU A 612 3.56 -8.14 29.66
CA LEU A 612 2.89 -7.13 30.48
C LEU A 612 1.44 -6.90 30.00
N PRO A 613 0.43 -6.99 30.88
CA PRO A 613 -0.88 -6.42 30.57
C PRO A 613 -0.83 -4.89 30.58
N LEU A 614 -1.87 -4.25 30.06
CA LEU A 614 -1.96 -2.78 29.97
C LEU A 614 -1.96 -2.06 31.33
N ASP A 615 -2.55 -2.71 32.34
CA ASP A 615 -2.76 -2.17 33.68
C ASP A 615 -3.11 -3.30 34.67
N SER A 616 -3.26 -2.95 35.95
CA SER A 616 -3.59 -3.89 37.03
C SER A 616 -4.99 -4.51 36.99
N LYS A 617 -5.82 -4.14 36.01
CA LYS A 617 -7.21 -4.62 35.81
C LYS A 617 -7.36 -5.46 34.53
N SER A 618 -6.31 -5.53 33.70
CA SER A 618 -6.30 -6.24 32.42
C SER A 618 -5.51 -7.56 32.48
N GLY A 619 -5.97 -8.57 31.72
CA GLY A 619 -5.20 -9.78 31.38
C GLY A 619 -4.67 -9.77 29.93
N VAL A 620 -4.84 -8.65 29.23
CA VAL A 620 -4.54 -8.47 27.80
C VAL A 620 -3.30 -7.60 27.66
N ALA A 621 -2.36 -8.03 26.82
CA ALA A 621 -1.23 -7.25 26.35
C ALA A 621 -1.48 -6.70 24.93
N SER A 622 -0.92 -5.54 24.65
CA SER A 622 -0.85 -4.93 23.31
C SER A 622 0.58 -5.01 22.80
N VAL A 623 0.77 -5.52 21.57
CA VAL A 623 2.05 -5.52 20.85
C VAL A 623 2.60 -4.10 20.73
N ALA A 624 1.73 -3.11 20.49
CA ALA A 624 2.16 -1.72 20.32
C ALA A 624 2.65 -1.10 21.63
N TRP A 625 1.88 -1.23 22.70
CA TRP A 625 2.21 -0.63 23.98
C TRP A 625 3.35 -1.36 24.69
N SER A 626 3.48 -2.67 24.49
CA SER A 626 4.68 -3.43 24.89
C SER A 626 5.93 -2.96 24.14
N SER A 627 5.83 -2.65 22.84
CA SER A 627 6.96 -2.15 22.04
C SER A 627 7.38 -0.74 22.42
N PHE A 628 6.42 0.16 22.65
CA PHE A 628 6.67 1.50 23.20
C PHE A 628 7.29 1.44 24.60
N THR A 629 6.80 0.54 25.46
CA THR A 629 7.35 0.33 26.81
C THR A 629 8.75 -0.26 26.76
N ALA A 630 9.04 -1.21 25.87
CA ALA A 630 10.39 -1.73 25.69
C ALA A 630 11.35 -0.62 25.20
N ALA A 631 10.90 0.24 24.28
CA ALA A 631 11.71 1.33 23.75
C ALA A 631 12.21 2.32 24.82
N THR A 632 11.48 2.49 25.94
CA THR A 632 11.88 3.43 27.00
C THR A 632 12.91 2.89 27.99
N ILE A 633 13.21 1.58 27.96
CA ILE A 633 14.09 0.94 28.93
C ILE A 633 15.54 0.98 28.45
N SER A 634 16.37 1.72 29.21
CA SER A 634 17.82 1.82 28.97
C SER A 634 18.59 0.54 29.32
N ASP A 635 18.14 -0.22 30.32
CA ASP A 635 18.70 -1.54 30.64
C ASP A 635 18.39 -2.53 29.51
N SER A 636 19.43 -2.91 28.77
CA SER A 636 19.31 -3.83 27.63
C SER A 636 18.78 -5.22 27.99
N THR A 637 18.95 -5.69 29.23
CA THR A 637 18.44 -6.98 29.71
C THR A 637 16.93 -6.90 29.89
N ILE A 638 16.46 -5.89 30.63
CA ILE A 638 15.02 -5.69 30.90
C ILE A 638 14.27 -5.36 29.60
N ARG A 639 14.83 -4.48 28.77
CA ARG A 639 14.33 -4.20 27.41
C ARG A 639 14.20 -5.48 26.58
N ASN A 640 15.26 -6.27 26.50
CA ASN A 640 15.26 -7.47 25.67
C ASN A 640 14.30 -8.53 26.25
N ASN A 641 14.09 -8.60 27.57
CA ASN A 641 13.07 -9.46 28.17
C ASN A 641 11.63 -9.04 27.78
N LEU A 642 11.34 -7.73 27.71
CA LEU A 642 10.06 -7.22 27.20
C LEU A 642 9.86 -7.58 25.73
N ILE A 643 10.88 -7.39 24.89
CA ILE A 643 10.87 -7.80 23.47
C ILE A 643 10.65 -9.33 23.35
N ASN A 644 11.35 -10.12 24.16
CA ASN A 644 11.27 -11.58 24.13
C ASN A 644 9.88 -12.11 24.51
N SER A 645 9.17 -11.47 25.46
CA SER A 645 7.78 -11.88 25.79
C SER A 645 6.82 -11.69 24.60
N VAL A 646 6.93 -10.58 23.87
CA VAL A 646 6.15 -10.35 22.64
C VAL A 646 6.54 -11.33 21.54
N HIS A 647 7.84 -11.56 21.34
CA HIS A 647 8.34 -12.53 20.37
C HIS A 647 7.84 -13.95 20.66
N ASP A 648 8.03 -14.43 21.88
CA ASP A 648 7.75 -15.82 22.25
C ASP A 648 6.26 -16.16 22.14
N GLN A 649 5.37 -15.18 22.36
CA GLN A 649 3.93 -15.32 22.13
C GLN A 649 3.56 -15.71 20.68
N PHE A 650 4.31 -15.23 19.66
CA PHE A 650 3.97 -15.45 18.24
C PHE A 650 4.89 -16.43 17.51
N PHE A 651 6.05 -16.71 18.08
CA PHE A 651 7.07 -17.59 17.49
C PHE A 651 7.18 -18.94 18.21
N LYS A 652 6.81 -19.02 19.50
CA LYS A 652 6.90 -20.24 20.33
C LYS A 652 5.54 -20.72 20.88
N ALA A 653 4.67 -19.83 21.33
CA ALA A 653 3.38 -20.17 21.94
C ALA A 653 2.25 -20.40 20.91
N GLN A 654 1.24 -21.19 21.31
CA GLN A 654 -0.02 -21.42 20.57
C GLN A 654 0.09 -21.93 19.11
N PRO A 655 0.35 -23.24 18.89
CA PRO A 655 0.27 -23.84 17.55
C PRO A 655 -1.13 -23.84 16.91
N ASN A 656 -2.16 -23.43 17.66
CA ASN A 656 -3.55 -23.41 17.21
C ASN A 656 -4.07 -21.99 16.89
N ASP A 657 -3.25 -20.94 17.04
CA ASP A 657 -3.68 -19.58 16.68
C ASP A 657 -3.45 -19.32 15.18
N THR A 658 -4.54 -19.33 14.42
CA THR A 658 -4.51 -19.13 12.96
C THR A 658 -4.61 -17.66 12.53
N ARG A 659 -4.54 -16.70 13.47
CA ARG A 659 -4.77 -15.28 13.22
C ARG A 659 -3.49 -14.58 12.72
N PRO A 660 -3.54 -13.84 11.60
CA PRO A 660 -2.43 -12.99 11.16
C PRO A 660 -2.02 -11.96 12.23
N PHE A 661 -0.79 -12.13 12.73
CA PHE A 661 -0.07 -11.31 13.73
C PHE A 661 -0.93 -10.23 14.42
N PRO A 662 -1.79 -10.64 15.38
CA PRO A 662 -2.76 -9.77 16.00
C PRO A 662 -2.11 -8.77 16.96
N LEU A 663 -2.69 -7.57 17.05
CA LEU A 663 -2.22 -6.50 17.93
C LEU A 663 -2.34 -6.87 19.42
N ASN A 664 -3.37 -7.63 19.79
CA ASN A 664 -3.71 -7.96 21.16
C ASN A 664 -3.64 -9.47 21.40
N TYR A 665 -3.23 -9.86 22.61
CA TYR A 665 -3.19 -11.25 23.08
C TYR A 665 -3.36 -11.30 24.61
N ASN A 666 -3.73 -12.46 25.16
CA ASN A 666 -3.83 -12.64 26.61
C ASN A 666 -2.48 -13.14 27.15
N ILE A 667 -2.02 -12.62 28.29
CA ILE A 667 -0.67 -12.95 28.85
C ILE A 667 -0.57 -14.36 29.43
N ASP A 668 -1.70 -15.04 29.64
CA ASP A 668 -1.79 -16.47 29.97
C ASP A 668 -1.72 -17.37 28.73
N GLY A 669 -1.52 -16.77 27.54
CA GLY A 669 -1.52 -17.44 26.24
C GLY A 669 -2.91 -17.85 25.74
N SER A 670 -4.00 -17.53 26.44
CA SER A 670 -5.35 -17.92 26.04
C SER A 670 -5.89 -17.10 24.85
N SER A 671 -6.94 -17.61 24.20
CA SER A 671 -7.50 -16.96 23.00
C SER A 671 -8.24 -15.67 23.35
N THR A 672 -7.60 -14.52 23.10
CA THR A 672 -8.24 -13.20 23.26
C THR A 672 -9.47 -13.03 22.36
N THR A 673 -10.47 -12.27 22.83
CA THR A 673 -11.74 -12.00 22.14
C THR A 673 -11.71 -10.77 21.23
N LYS A 674 -10.75 -9.85 21.42
CA LYS A 674 -10.48 -8.69 20.56
C LYS A 674 -9.03 -8.72 20.03
N PRO A 675 -8.64 -9.69 19.19
CA PRO A 675 -7.26 -9.84 18.73
C PRO A 675 -6.75 -8.70 17.83
N LYS A 676 -7.62 -8.14 17.01
CA LYS A 676 -7.27 -7.10 16.01
C LYS A 676 -6.19 -7.62 15.02
N ASN A 677 -6.56 -8.66 14.27
CA ASN A 677 -5.71 -9.35 13.27
C ASN A 677 -5.17 -8.38 12.21
N ALA A 678 -3.93 -8.58 11.75
CA ALA A 678 -3.31 -7.78 10.68
C ALA A 678 -3.35 -6.24 10.88
N ASN A 679 -3.60 -5.75 12.11
CA ASN A 679 -3.79 -4.33 12.38
C ASN A 679 -2.45 -3.56 12.22
N PRO A 680 -2.45 -2.35 11.61
CA PRO A 680 -1.22 -1.61 11.37
C PRO A 680 -0.47 -1.12 12.61
N ALA A 681 -1.14 -1.03 13.76
CA ALA A 681 -0.53 -0.56 15.01
C ALA A 681 0.68 -1.39 15.45
N VAL A 682 0.89 -2.61 14.93
CA VAL A 682 2.15 -3.37 15.11
C VAL A 682 3.38 -2.63 14.59
N GLY A 683 3.23 -1.57 13.79
CA GLY A 683 4.32 -0.67 13.37
C GLY A 683 5.02 0.01 14.56
N ALA A 684 4.37 0.03 15.73
CA ALA A 684 4.98 0.38 17.01
C ALA A 684 6.20 -0.49 17.38
N ILE A 685 6.35 -1.69 16.81
CA ILE A 685 7.55 -2.51 16.94
C ILE A 685 8.81 -1.74 16.50
N PHE A 686 8.69 -0.79 15.57
CA PHE A 686 9.80 0.07 15.14
C PHE A 686 10.16 1.20 16.15
N ALA A 687 9.50 1.30 17.31
CA ALA A 687 9.78 2.32 18.31
C ALA A 687 11.27 2.37 18.76
N PRO A 688 11.94 1.26 19.14
CA PRO A 688 13.37 1.26 19.42
C PRO A 688 14.25 1.75 18.25
N LEU A 689 13.87 1.46 17.00
CA LEU A 689 14.59 1.94 15.82
C LEU A 689 14.38 3.43 15.57
N ALA A 690 13.16 3.94 15.79
CA ALA A 690 12.85 5.36 15.61
C ALA A 690 13.58 6.27 16.62
N LEU A 691 13.92 5.77 17.82
CA LEU A 691 14.78 6.49 18.77
C LEU A 691 16.22 6.68 18.27
N SER A 692 16.67 5.90 17.28
CA SER A 692 18.00 6.05 16.67
C SER A 692 18.05 7.07 15.51
N LEU A 693 16.90 7.62 15.11
CA LEU A 693 16.84 8.60 14.01
C LEU A 693 17.44 9.95 14.45
N PRO A 694 18.30 10.58 13.62
CA PRO A 694 18.83 11.89 13.94
C PRO A 694 17.72 12.95 13.93
N HIS A 695 17.68 13.79 14.97
CA HIS A 695 16.87 15.01 14.94
C HIS A 695 17.54 16.06 14.05
N ALA A 696 16.75 16.77 13.24
CA ALA A 696 17.24 17.86 12.43
C ALA A 696 17.79 19.00 13.31
N GLN A 697 18.98 19.54 12.95
CA GLN A 697 19.62 20.63 13.70
C GLN A 697 18.77 21.91 13.76
N SER A 698 17.90 22.10 12.77
CA SER A 698 16.92 23.19 12.69
C SER A 698 15.72 22.75 11.86
N ILE A 699 14.51 23.12 12.29
CA ILE A 699 13.30 22.94 11.49
C ILE A 699 13.18 24.11 10.51
N THR A 700 13.16 23.83 9.21
CA THR A 700 13.12 24.83 8.14
C THR A 700 11.67 25.28 7.91
N ILE A 701 11.34 26.50 8.30
CA ILE A 701 10.04 27.11 7.98
C ILE A 701 10.08 27.64 6.53
N PRO A 702 9.18 27.20 5.62
CA PRO A 702 9.09 27.78 4.28
C PRO A 702 8.77 29.29 4.37
N PRO A 703 9.36 30.15 3.50
CA PRO A 703 9.06 31.57 3.51
C PRO A 703 7.57 31.78 3.27
N SER A 704 6.91 32.56 4.13
CA SER A 704 5.49 32.84 4.04
C SER A 704 5.20 33.65 2.78
N THR A 705 4.77 32.97 1.71
CA THR A 705 4.27 33.59 0.48
C THR A 705 3.21 34.62 0.87
N PRO A 706 3.45 35.93 0.69
CA PRO A 706 2.46 36.92 1.07
C PRO A 706 1.20 36.71 0.22
N PRO A 707 -0.01 36.75 0.81
CA PRO A 707 -1.21 36.89 -0.01
C PRO A 707 -1.06 38.22 -0.77
N THR A 708 -0.79 38.14 -2.08
CA THR A 708 -0.53 39.31 -2.93
C THR A 708 -1.65 40.32 -2.73
N PRO A 709 -1.41 41.49 -2.11
CA PRO A 709 -2.49 42.41 -1.83
C PRO A 709 -3.05 42.91 -3.16
N THR A 710 -4.35 42.73 -3.38
CA THR A 710 -5.06 43.25 -4.57
C THR A 710 -5.22 44.77 -4.49
N GLN A 711 -4.12 45.49 -4.28
CA GLN A 711 -4.06 46.93 -4.36
C GLN A 711 -4.33 47.35 -5.81
N ILE A 712 -5.53 47.89 -6.04
CA ILE A 712 -5.88 48.59 -7.27
C ILE A 712 -5.09 49.91 -7.30
N THR A 713 -3.81 49.83 -7.67
CA THR A 713 -2.94 51.00 -7.92
C THR A 713 -2.57 51.05 -9.39
N SER A 714 -3.09 52.05 -10.09
CA SER A 714 -2.98 52.22 -11.54
C SER A 714 -1.59 52.72 -11.98
N LYS A 715 -0.59 51.82 -11.98
CA LYS A 715 0.74 52.10 -12.56
C LYS A 715 0.95 51.38 -13.89
N LYS A 716 1.18 52.18 -14.94
CA LYS A 716 1.37 51.77 -16.34
C LYS A 716 2.27 50.54 -16.49
N HIS A 717 1.75 49.52 -17.17
CA HIS A 717 2.55 48.45 -17.75
C HIS A 717 3.62 49.05 -18.68
N ARG A 718 4.90 48.74 -18.46
CA ARG A 718 5.87 48.69 -19.56
C ARG A 718 5.72 47.32 -20.22
N SER A 719 5.70 47.26 -21.55
CA SER A 719 5.63 46.00 -22.28
C SER A 719 7.01 45.39 -22.47
N ILE A 720 7.13 44.07 -22.32
CA ILE A 720 8.36 43.32 -22.60
C ILE A 720 8.33 42.84 -24.07
N ALA A 721 7.87 43.71 -24.97
CA ALA A 721 7.71 43.40 -26.39
C ALA A 721 9.05 43.38 -27.13
N GLY A 722 10.02 44.21 -26.71
CA GLY A 722 11.32 44.37 -27.36
C GLY A 722 12.14 43.07 -27.47
N PRO A 723 12.43 42.36 -26.35
CA PRO A 723 13.26 41.15 -26.40
C PRO A 723 12.64 40.02 -27.24
N VAL A 724 11.33 39.81 -27.11
CA VAL A 724 10.60 38.74 -27.82
C VAL A 724 10.53 39.02 -29.32
N ALA A 725 10.21 40.27 -29.72
CA ALA A 725 10.22 40.67 -31.12
C ALA A 725 11.63 40.56 -31.74
N GLY A 726 12.68 40.97 -31.00
CA GLY A 726 14.07 40.86 -31.43
C GLY A 726 14.50 39.41 -31.71
N GLY A 727 14.13 38.48 -30.83
CA GLY A 727 14.40 37.04 -31.02
C GLY A 727 13.71 36.46 -32.26
N VAL A 728 12.44 36.79 -32.47
CA VAL A 728 11.68 36.30 -33.65
C VAL A 728 12.23 36.89 -34.95
N ILE A 729 12.54 38.19 -35.00
CA ILE A 729 13.11 38.84 -36.19
C ILE A 729 14.52 38.28 -36.49
N GLY A 730 15.36 38.08 -35.48
CA GLY A 730 16.68 37.46 -35.64
C GLY A 730 16.60 36.02 -36.16
N GLY A 731 15.69 35.21 -35.60
CA GLY A 731 15.44 33.85 -36.06
C GLY A 731 14.96 33.79 -37.52
N LEU A 732 13.99 34.63 -37.89
CA LEU A 732 13.48 34.71 -39.26
C LEU A 732 14.55 35.18 -40.26
N ALA A 733 15.42 36.12 -39.88
CA ALA A 733 16.52 36.57 -40.73
C ALA A 733 17.56 35.45 -40.97
N LEU A 734 17.88 34.66 -39.94
CA LEU A 734 18.81 33.54 -40.04
C LEU A 734 18.22 32.37 -40.87
N LEU A 735 16.92 32.14 -40.74
CA LEU A 735 16.17 31.19 -41.57
C LEU A 735 16.12 31.66 -43.04
N LEU A 736 15.89 32.96 -43.30
CA LEU A 736 15.99 33.55 -44.65
C LEU A 736 17.39 33.39 -45.26
N LEU A 737 18.45 33.63 -44.47
CA LEU A 737 19.84 33.48 -44.94
C LEU A 737 20.20 32.03 -45.25
N THR A 738 19.74 31.05 -44.47
CA THR A 738 19.96 29.63 -44.77
C THR A 738 19.17 29.18 -46.00
N VAL A 739 17.93 29.64 -46.19
CA VAL A 739 17.15 29.40 -47.43
C VAL A 739 17.83 30.04 -48.65
N LEU A 740 18.35 31.27 -48.52
CA LEU A 740 19.14 31.93 -49.57
C LEU A 740 20.44 31.16 -49.89
N GLY A 741 21.14 30.65 -48.87
CA GLY A 741 22.32 29.80 -49.05
C GLY A 741 22.01 28.52 -49.82
N VAL A 742 20.96 27.79 -49.42
CA VAL A 742 20.48 26.59 -50.11
C VAL A 742 19.99 26.89 -51.52
N PHE A 743 19.31 28.03 -51.73
CA PHE A 743 18.85 28.47 -53.05
C PHE A 743 20.04 28.82 -53.96
N CYS A 744 21.06 29.54 -53.48
CA CYS A 744 22.28 29.82 -54.23
C CYS A 744 23.05 28.54 -54.58
N LEU A 745 23.15 27.58 -53.65
CA LEU A 745 23.79 26.29 -53.89
C LEU A 745 23.01 25.43 -54.91
N ARG A 746 21.67 25.42 -54.86
CA ARG A 746 20.82 24.77 -55.88
C ARG A 746 20.91 25.48 -57.24
N ARG A 747 20.85 26.82 -57.28
CA ARG A 747 20.97 27.62 -58.51
C ARG A 747 22.33 27.43 -59.19
N ARG A 748 23.40 27.17 -58.42
CA ARG A 748 24.74 26.83 -58.92
C ARG A 748 24.89 25.36 -59.38
N ARG A 749 23.94 24.47 -59.07
CA ARG A 749 23.86 23.08 -59.59
C ARG A 749 22.93 22.91 -60.79
N ASN A 750 21.98 23.83 -61.00
CA ASN A 750 20.96 23.73 -62.05
C ASN A 750 21.16 24.73 -63.20
N GLN A 751 22.41 25.06 -63.56
CA GLN A 751 22.73 25.77 -64.81
C GLN A 751 23.08 24.80 -65.95
N THR A 752 22.12 23.91 -66.25
CA THR A 752 22.05 23.19 -67.51
C THR A 752 20.59 22.98 -67.88
N GLU A 753 20.28 23.24 -69.16
CA GLU A 753 19.02 22.98 -69.86
C GLU A 753 17.79 23.83 -69.51
N THR A 754 17.13 24.27 -70.58
CA THR A 754 15.96 25.17 -70.66
C THR A 754 15.31 24.97 -72.05
N PRO A 755 14.04 25.31 -72.26
CA PRO A 755 12.87 24.57 -71.80
C PRO A 755 11.93 24.25 -72.98
N HIS A 756 10.78 23.62 -72.74
CA HIS A 756 9.62 23.78 -73.63
C HIS A 756 8.32 23.89 -72.85
N VAL A 757 7.29 24.42 -73.52
CA VAL A 757 6.06 24.97 -72.96
C VAL A 757 4.88 24.42 -73.75
N GLU A 758 3.77 24.09 -73.08
CA GLU A 758 2.44 24.30 -73.65
C GLU A 758 1.36 24.36 -72.55
N ALA A 759 0.21 24.94 -72.90
CA ALA A 759 -0.94 25.15 -72.02
C ALA A 759 -2.22 25.03 -72.86
N PHE A 760 -3.37 24.72 -72.25
CA PHE A 760 -4.67 25.04 -72.86
C PHE A 760 -5.79 25.23 -71.83
N THR A 761 -6.82 25.96 -72.25
CA THR A 761 -8.02 26.36 -71.50
C THR A 761 -9.29 25.85 -72.17
N THR A 762 -10.44 25.80 -71.46
CA THR A 762 -11.72 26.50 -71.81
C THR A 762 -12.92 26.01 -70.97
N ASN A 763 -13.93 26.88 -70.84
CA ASN A 763 -15.31 26.60 -70.36
C ASN A 763 -16.24 26.47 -71.61
N PRO A 764 -17.60 26.65 -71.60
CA PRO A 764 -18.61 26.66 -70.51
C PRO A 764 -19.90 25.84 -70.83
N SER A 765 -20.94 25.94 -69.98
CA SER A 765 -22.34 25.57 -70.29
C SER A 765 -23.36 26.39 -69.46
N ILE A 766 -24.67 26.31 -69.75
CA ILE A 766 -25.74 27.22 -69.26
C ILE A 766 -27.15 26.53 -69.27
N VAL A 767 -28.19 27.18 -68.68
CA VAL A 767 -29.66 26.93 -68.75
C VAL A 767 -30.21 25.83 -67.81
N THR A 768 -31.27 26.00 -66.98
CA THR A 768 -31.94 27.14 -66.26
C THR A 768 -32.58 26.55 -64.95
N ASP A 769 -33.69 26.92 -64.26
CA ASP A 769 -34.82 27.88 -64.39
C ASP A 769 -35.53 28.17 -63.03
N GLN A 770 -36.72 28.81 -63.03
CA GLN A 770 -37.38 29.47 -61.88
C GLN A 770 -38.50 28.70 -61.12
N GLY A 771 -38.79 29.11 -59.87
CA GLY A 771 -39.95 28.70 -59.06
C GLY A 771 -40.12 29.52 -57.75
N HIS A 772 -41.34 29.94 -57.42
CA HIS A 772 -41.69 31.04 -56.48
C HIS A 772 -42.90 30.64 -55.56
N THR A 773 -43.30 31.22 -54.40
CA THR A 773 -42.94 32.35 -53.48
C THR A 773 -43.91 32.27 -52.25
N VAL A 774 -43.76 32.85 -51.04
CA VAL A 774 -42.67 33.39 -50.18
C VAL A 774 -43.28 33.77 -48.78
N ASN A 775 -42.49 33.89 -47.70
CA ASN A 775 -42.85 34.52 -46.38
C ASN A 775 -43.94 33.81 -45.49
N SER A 776 -44.14 34.08 -44.17
CA SER A 776 -43.42 34.86 -43.13
C SER A 776 -44.04 34.66 -41.70
N GLN A 777 -43.25 34.78 -40.61
CA GLN A 777 -43.58 35.43 -39.30
C GLN A 777 -44.76 34.87 -38.42
N ASP A 778 -44.91 35.13 -37.11
CA ASP A 778 -44.01 35.55 -36.00
C ASP A 778 -44.61 35.26 -34.59
N SER A 779 -43.76 35.24 -33.55
CA SER A 779 -44.01 35.71 -32.15
C SER A 779 -44.98 35.03 -31.12
N ALA A 780 -44.64 35.31 -29.84
CA ALA A 780 -45.47 35.37 -28.60
C ALA A 780 -45.49 34.19 -27.58
N SER A 781 -45.75 34.52 -26.30
CA SER A 781 -45.69 33.67 -25.08
C SER A 781 -46.61 34.27 -23.97
N PRO A 782 -46.44 33.90 -22.67
CA PRO A 782 -47.05 32.81 -21.89
C PRO A 782 -48.33 33.26 -21.10
N PRO A 783 -48.87 32.48 -20.11
CA PRO A 783 -48.48 32.65 -18.70
C PRO A 783 -48.61 31.39 -17.78
N GLN A 784 -48.47 31.57 -16.46
CA GLN A 784 -48.51 30.53 -15.39
C GLN A 784 -49.82 30.57 -14.54
N MET A 785 -50.16 29.47 -13.83
CA MET A 785 -50.83 29.37 -12.49
C MET A 785 -51.24 27.90 -12.18
N ALA A 786 -51.47 27.39 -10.95
CA ALA A 786 -51.25 27.85 -9.56
C ALA A 786 -51.19 26.66 -8.54
N GLN A 787 -51.08 26.97 -7.23
CA GLN A 787 -50.71 26.13 -6.06
C GLN A 787 -51.80 25.18 -5.48
N ARG A 788 -51.38 24.20 -4.64
CA ARG A 788 -51.77 23.93 -3.20
C ARG A 788 -50.96 22.73 -2.63
N GLU A 789 -50.48 22.63 -1.37
CA GLU A 789 -51.10 22.64 0.01
C GLU A 789 -52.02 21.41 0.26
N GLU A 790 -52.01 20.60 1.35
CA GLU A 790 -51.40 20.53 2.73
C GLU A 790 -51.34 19.03 3.21
N ALA A 791 -50.84 18.54 4.38
CA ALA A 791 -49.76 18.91 5.33
C ALA A 791 -49.64 17.89 6.53
N SER A 792 -48.65 18.08 7.43
CA SER A 792 -48.62 17.77 8.90
C SER A 792 -48.61 16.33 9.52
N ARG A 793 -47.39 15.88 9.97
CA ARG A 793 -47.03 15.31 11.32
C ARG A 793 -47.66 13.95 11.81
N PRO A 794 -47.31 13.38 13.01
CA PRO A 794 -46.01 12.80 13.42
C PRO A 794 -46.09 11.44 14.23
N PHE A 795 -45.01 11.08 14.94
CA PHE A 795 -44.83 10.04 16.01
C PHE A 795 -44.45 8.57 15.66
N GLY A 796 -43.56 8.00 16.49
CA GLY A 796 -43.16 6.58 16.54
C GLY A 796 -41.80 6.37 17.25
N VAL A 797 -41.78 5.69 18.42
CA VAL A 797 -40.58 5.42 19.26
C VAL A 797 -40.59 3.96 19.73
N PHE A 798 -39.47 3.47 20.30
CA PHE A 798 -39.12 2.10 20.72
C PHE A 798 -38.58 1.19 19.60
N GLY A 799 -37.64 0.27 19.85
CA GLY A 799 -36.92 -0.01 21.11
C GLY A 799 -35.77 -1.01 20.93
N LYS A 800 -34.84 -1.09 21.90
CA LYS A 800 -33.67 -2.01 21.84
C LYS A 800 -34.07 -3.45 22.17
N THR A 801 -33.64 -4.42 21.36
CA THR A 801 -33.05 -5.69 21.83
C THR A 801 -32.36 -6.42 20.68
N GLY A 802 -31.08 -6.76 20.86
CA GLY A 802 -30.35 -7.63 19.95
C GLY A 802 -29.89 -8.88 20.71
N GLN A 803 -30.22 -10.06 20.20
CA GLN A 803 -29.60 -11.33 20.58
C GLN A 803 -29.08 -11.99 19.31
N VAL A 804 -27.77 -12.21 19.24
CA VAL A 804 -27.13 -12.98 18.17
C VAL A 804 -26.73 -14.33 18.75
N LEU A 805 -27.46 -15.38 18.37
CA LEU A 805 -27.09 -16.75 18.68
C LEU A 805 -26.05 -17.24 17.68
N ALA A 806 -24.83 -17.47 18.14
CA ALA A 806 -23.81 -18.14 17.35
C ALA A 806 -24.21 -19.60 17.09
N SER A 807 -23.96 -20.11 15.88
CA SER A 807 -24.08 -21.55 15.59
C SER A 807 -22.84 -22.06 14.88
N LYS A 808 -22.15 -23.02 15.50
CA LYS A 808 -21.12 -23.85 14.86
C LYS A 808 -21.80 -25.06 14.23
N ARG A 809 -21.43 -25.43 13.01
CA ARG A 809 -21.68 -26.78 12.45
C ARG A 809 -20.52 -27.26 11.59
N SER A 810 -19.73 -28.16 12.16
CA SER A 810 -18.87 -29.09 11.42
C SER A 810 -19.68 -30.33 11.03
N TRP A 811 -19.37 -30.95 9.89
CA TRP A 811 -19.91 -32.27 9.52
C TRP A 811 -18.77 -33.19 9.06
N VAL A 812 -18.76 -34.41 9.59
CA VAL A 812 -17.93 -35.53 9.14
C VAL A 812 -18.88 -36.67 8.82
N VAL A 813 -18.70 -37.32 7.67
CA VAL A 813 -19.51 -38.47 7.25
C VAL A 813 -18.61 -39.52 6.62
N ASN A 814 -18.52 -40.69 7.26
CA ASN A 814 -17.91 -41.88 6.68
C ASN A 814 -18.91 -42.58 5.74
N VAL A 815 -18.42 -43.22 4.67
CA VAL A 815 -19.25 -44.03 3.76
C VAL A 815 -18.56 -45.35 3.43
N THR A 816 -19.29 -46.46 3.59
CA THR A 816 -18.98 -47.78 3.03
C THR A 816 -20.28 -48.44 2.53
N PRO A 817 -20.23 -49.34 1.51
CA PRO A 817 -21.31 -49.44 0.52
C PRO A 817 -22.26 -50.64 0.65
N ALA A 818 -23.36 -50.60 -0.12
CA ALA A 818 -24.29 -51.71 -0.38
C ALA A 818 -24.83 -51.67 -1.84
N SER A 819 -25.48 -52.73 -2.32
CA SER A 819 -25.57 -53.08 -3.75
C SER A 819 -26.97 -53.13 -4.39
N ILE A 820 -27.06 -52.64 -5.65
CA ILE A 820 -27.65 -53.27 -6.87
C ILE A 820 -28.78 -54.31 -6.64
N PRO A 821 -30.00 -54.12 -7.21
CA PRO A 821 -30.31 -54.70 -8.53
C PRO A 821 -31.17 -53.85 -9.51
N VAL A 822 -31.28 -54.33 -10.75
CA VAL A 822 -31.87 -53.68 -11.96
C VAL A 822 -32.92 -54.59 -12.62
N PRO A 823 -33.89 -54.06 -13.39
CA PRO A 823 -34.19 -54.67 -14.70
C PRO A 823 -34.39 -53.67 -15.88
N MET A 824 -34.44 -54.24 -17.10
CA MET A 824 -34.40 -53.62 -18.45
C MET A 824 -35.72 -52.90 -18.86
N ALA A 825 -35.93 -52.25 -20.02
CA ALA A 825 -35.29 -52.21 -21.36
C ALA A 825 -35.66 -50.89 -22.12
N GLY A 826 -35.21 -50.53 -23.35
CA GLY A 826 -34.24 -51.14 -24.29
C GLY A 826 -34.20 -50.48 -25.71
N SER A 827 -33.22 -50.92 -26.52
CA SER A 827 -33.10 -50.88 -28.02
C SER A 827 -33.07 -49.58 -28.86
N SER A 828 -31.87 -49.30 -29.44
CA SER A 828 -31.60 -48.88 -30.85
C SER A 828 -32.02 -47.46 -31.33
N ARG A 829 -31.45 -46.84 -32.39
CA ARG A 829 -30.48 -47.29 -33.44
C ARG A 829 -29.73 -46.08 -34.07
N GLU A 830 -28.54 -46.31 -34.61
CA GLU A 830 -27.70 -45.37 -35.42
C GLU A 830 -27.51 -45.95 -36.86
N PRO A 831 -26.69 -45.39 -37.78
CA PRO A 831 -26.47 -43.98 -38.20
C PRO A 831 -26.49 -43.79 -39.76
N ILE A 832 -26.70 -42.56 -40.30
CA ILE A 832 -26.39 -42.24 -41.73
C ILE A 832 -25.94 -40.77 -41.94
N THR A 833 -24.85 -40.59 -42.69
CA THR A 833 -24.50 -39.43 -43.57
C THR A 833 -24.16 -40.02 -44.97
N PRO A 834 -24.14 -39.30 -46.13
CA PRO A 834 -23.27 -38.13 -46.38
C PRO A 834 -23.71 -37.12 -47.49
N THR A 835 -22.76 -36.24 -47.87
CA THR A 835 -22.52 -35.58 -49.20
C THR A 835 -23.15 -34.20 -49.56
N ALA A 836 -22.27 -33.18 -49.52
CA ALA A 836 -21.98 -32.08 -50.46
C ALA A 836 -23.01 -31.48 -51.46
N VAL A 837 -22.86 -30.16 -51.72
CA VAL A 837 -22.50 -29.59 -53.05
C VAL A 837 -21.99 -28.13 -52.89
N SER A 838 -21.28 -27.62 -53.91
CA SER A 838 -20.54 -26.35 -53.95
C SER A 838 -21.39 -25.09 -54.23
N GLY A 839 -20.87 -23.91 -53.83
CA GLY A 839 -21.30 -22.61 -54.37
C GLY A 839 -20.21 -21.52 -54.20
N SER A 840 -19.71 -20.95 -55.30
CA SER A 840 -18.60 -19.99 -55.30
C SER A 840 -18.86 -18.78 -56.21
N SER A 841 -18.62 -17.57 -55.71
CA SER A 841 -18.44 -16.37 -56.54
C SER A 841 -17.54 -15.34 -55.84
N GLN A 842 -16.90 -14.48 -56.62
CA GLN A 842 -15.98 -13.42 -56.18
C GLN A 842 -16.47 -12.04 -56.68
N ARG A 843 -15.69 -10.99 -56.37
CA ARG A 843 -15.66 -9.63 -57.00
C ARG A 843 -16.68 -8.64 -56.39
N ALA A 844 -16.34 -7.52 -55.75
CA ALA A 844 -15.15 -6.66 -55.58
C ALA A 844 -15.04 -5.43 -56.51
N GLU A 845 -15.10 -4.24 -55.88
CA GLU A 845 -14.60 -2.89 -56.24
C GLU A 845 -14.58 -2.10 -54.90
N ALA A 846 -13.53 -1.36 -54.47
CA ALA A 846 -12.89 -0.16 -55.01
C ALA A 846 -13.80 1.10 -54.96
N GLY A 847 -13.43 2.22 -54.31
CA GLY A 847 -12.30 2.50 -53.41
C GLY A 847 -12.02 4.02 -53.29
N SER A 848 -11.30 4.47 -52.26
CA SER A 848 -10.71 5.81 -52.22
C SER A 848 -9.44 5.84 -51.33
N ARG A 849 -8.57 6.83 -51.53
CA ARG A 849 -7.31 7.01 -50.79
C ARG A 849 -7.28 8.36 -50.07
N TYR A 850 -6.79 8.39 -48.85
CA TYR A 850 -6.20 9.59 -48.23
C TYR A 850 -4.86 9.22 -47.61
N ASN A 851 -3.79 9.89 -48.05
CA ASN A 851 -2.47 9.73 -47.43
C ASN A 851 -2.36 10.65 -46.21
N GLN A 852 -2.25 10.06 -45.03
CA GLN A 852 -1.57 10.69 -43.90
C GLN A 852 -0.44 9.75 -43.47
N SER A 853 0.80 10.24 -43.50
CA SER A 853 1.97 9.52 -43.01
C SER A 853 1.95 9.52 -41.48
N GLN A 854 1.51 8.42 -40.87
CA GLN A 854 1.77 8.20 -39.45
C GLN A 854 3.25 7.87 -39.22
N PRO A 855 3.86 8.31 -38.10
CA PRO A 855 5.18 7.85 -37.68
C PRO A 855 5.13 6.34 -37.40
N SER A 856 6.27 5.66 -37.53
CA SER A 856 6.35 4.23 -37.25
C SER A 856 6.04 3.94 -35.77
N THR A 857 5.57 2.72 -35.49
CA THR A 857 5.36 2.24 -34.11
C THR A 857 6.64 2.33 -33.28
N THR A 858 7.80 2.10 -33.89
CA THR A 858 9.12 2.24 -33.26
C THR A 858 9.43 3.69 -32.86
N GLU A 859 9.12 4.68 -33.71
CA GLU A 859 9.29 6.11 -33.39
C GLU A 859 8.34 6.56 -32.28
N MET A 860 7.09 6.07 -32.28
CA MET A 860 6.14 6.35 -31.20
C MET A 860 6.55 5.69 -29.87
N GLN A 861 7.11 4.48 -29.90
CA GLN A 861 7.67 3.83 -28.70
C GLN A 861 8.91 4.58 -28.19
N GLY A 862 9.79 5.02 -29.08
CA GLY A 862 10.92 5.89 -28.76
C GLY A 862 10.47 7.17 -28.03
N LEU A 863 9.59 7.95 -28.66
CA LEU A 863 9.04 9.18 -28.07
C LEU A 863 8.33 8.96 -26.73
N ARG A 864 7.58 7.86 -26.57
CA ARG A 864 6.96 7.50 -25.28
C ARG A 864 8.02 7.19 -24.22
N SER A 865 9.06 6.42 -24.56
CA SER A 865 10.16 6.10 -23.64
C SER A 865 10.96 7.33 -23.24
N GLU A 866 11.15 8.29 -24.16
CA GLU A 866 11.87 9.54 -23.94
C GLU A 866 11.04 10.51 -23.07
N VAL A 867 9.74 10.65 -23.32
CA VAL A 867 8.82 11.43 -22.46
C VAL A 867 8.69 10.80 -21.06
N ALA A 868 8.62 9.47 -20.94
CA ALA A 868 8.62 8.79 -19.65
C ALA A 868 9.95 8.99 -18.89
N SER A 869 11.08 8.95 -19.60
CA SER A 869 12.41 9.23 -19.04
C SER A 869 12.55 10.69 -18.61
N LEU A 870 12.03 11.64 -19.38
CA LEU A 870 11.96 13.06 -19.00
C LEU A 870 11.06 13.30 -17.78
N ARG A 871 9.92 12.59 -17.66
CA ARG A 871 9.08 12.63 -16.44
C ARG A 871 9.84 12.09 -15.22
N ARG A 872 10.55 10.95 -15.36
CA ARG A 872 11.40 10.39 -14.28
C ARG A 872 12.56 11.32 -13.91
N PHE A 873 13.21 11.94 -14.88
CA PHE A 873 14.28 12.92 -14.65
C PHE A 873 13.78 14.20 -13.98
N MET A 874 12.62 14.73 -14.40
CA MET A 874 11.97 15.85 -13.71
C MET A 874 11.54 15.50 -12.28
N TYR A 875 11.23 14.23 -12.00
CA TYR A 875 10.98 13.75 -10.64
C TYR A 875 12.27 13.67 -9.81
N GLN A 876 13.37 13.14 -10.39
CA GLN A 876 14.69 13.17 -9.75
C GLN A 876 15.12 14.61 -9.43
N LEU A 877 15.00 15.57 -10.37
CA LEU A 877 15.29 16.99 -10.11
C LEU A 877 14.42 17.66 -9.02
N GLN A 878 13.36 17.01 -8.55
CA GLN A 878 12.60 17.42 -7.36
C GLN A 878 13.08 16.71 -6.08
N VAL A 879 13.60 15.49 -6.19
CA VAL A 879 14.21 14.72 -5.09
C VAL A 879 15.65 15.18 -4.79
N ASP A 880 16.43 15.54 -5.81
CA ASP A 880 17.83 16.00 -5.72
C ASP A 880 17.97 17.35 -4.96
N LYS A 881 16.85 18.00 -4.61
CA LYS A 881 16.80 19.14 -3.69
C LYS A 881 16.75 18.72 -2.21
N ILE A 882 16.83 17.43 -1.93
CA ILE A 882 16.73 16.79 -0.61
C ILE A 882 17.92 15.82 -0.41
N GLU A 883 19.08 16.08 -1.01
CA GLU A 883 20.33 15.45 -0.59
C GLU A 883 20.85 16.05 0.72
N ALA A 884 21.34 15.20 1.61
CA ALA A 884 22.07 15.62 2.80
C ALA A 884 23.46 16.17 2.41
N PRO A 885 23.99 17.18 3.12
CA PRO A 885 25.31 17.74 2.81
C PRO A 885 26.42 16.68 2.97
N PRO A 886 27.48 16.71 2.13
CA PRO A 886 28.52 15.70 2.15
C PRO A 886 29.30 15.70 3.47
N SER A 887 29.67 14.50 3.92
CA SER A 887 30.45 14.30 5.14
C SER A 887 31.87 14.84 5.00
N TYR A 888 32.16 15.98 5.63
CA TYR A 888 33.53 16.46 5.83
C TYR A 888 34.21 15.65 6.92
N SER A 889 35.42 15.16 6.65
CA SER A 889 36.20 14.34 7.58
C SER A 889 37.22 15.18 8.35
N MET A 890 37.03 15.27 9.68
CA MET A 890 38.09 15.35 10.69
C MET A 890 37.51 15.06 12.08
#